data_AF-A0A9N8ZFS7-F1
#
_entry.id   AF-A0A9N8ZFS7-F1
#
_cell.length_a   1.000
_cell.length_b   1.000
_cell.length_c   1.000
_cell.angle_alpha   90.00
_cell.angle_beta   90.00
_cell.angle_gamma   90.00
#
_symmetry.space_group_name_H-M   'P 1'
#
loop_
_entity.id
_entity.type
_entity.pdbx_description
1 polymer ?
#
loop_
_entity_poly.entity_id
_entity_poly.type
_entity_poly.pdbx_seq_one_letter_code
_entity_poly.pdbx_strand_id
1 'polypeptide(L)'
;MNTAQSEQDMASAFMDWANTFDKLSRPVVNVKNISTYILNSDSKWFKLSSGEAREDNWVNNFNKLRRLVLLLTRYYEDILGLPAKKLESPDPRAIAKDGNLVETMKLYSLIVTLAVNHVNKAAYIEKITHLNAKSQQGLMFSIERVMNRLGETTVEAPPKKSSSINLDEIHAEHGKIIAQKEALEKAHQALMEEHTALRDQCRYEKQVAENLKKLSEKEAEIIDLSRKNELLSEQANEAARLKDQVDEYRHAADELRRKENVIDKYKKKLEEAADLRRNYKTLEQENRTLAERNQAILEEYDKVACFKGLMENYKKQLDELQSEKIELVNQKNKFEYEYRHMKAKIEAYDMAQSRDQETIHLLEDRLRELELGEGEPLKLDDEKIEVDDIIDHSINELSDALKGDTMTSLRLKINELQRELSRLREGKPSDDDANTQLLVLKHQVDDANRVKARFETDYVKVQKEKLVLESELERLQAEMSSSSNSVNKKEHRISFERDQKELLETRKQLRETQMKLDRAEREMGEVRPDSNTEARIKALEDEKENLRIQNEELSSLLQSFEDKSEDDLKKQNVQLHRKVEQLKTLVTGQHEIIENYKNAITSFEAEREAHVAEVKRLEQLHKESKEQAQKEISLVTSAWFNMGRRIQGDHVFLQRQGPASFLNQQRLILDTQRIENIGNFLTIDLAGTNIKNPNFQRPILSYFHKSA
;
A
#
# COMPACT_ATOMS: atom_id res chain seq x y z
N MET A 1 15.71 93.99 0.04
CA MET A 1 16.92 93.17 -0.15
C MET A 1 17.72 92.89 1.14
N ASN A 2 17.38 93.46 2.32
CA ASN A 2 18.21 93.33 3.54
C ASN A 2 17.75 92.27 4.58
N THR A 3 16.57 91.65 4.44
CA THR A 3 16.08 90.65 5.41
C THR A 3 16.70 89.28 5.19
N ALA A 4 16.74 88.79 3.95
CA ALA A 4 17.33 87.49 3.62
C ALA A 4 18.84 87.43 3.90
N GLN A 5 19.58 88.52 3.68
CA GLN A 5 21.02 88.58 3.96
C GLN A 5 21.29 88.58 5.48
N SER A 6 20.48 89.29 6.26
CA SER A 6 20.55 89.29 7.73
C SER A 6 20.21 87.92 8.33
N GLU A 7 19.20 87.24 7.77
CA GLU A 7 18.79 85.89 8.16
C GLU A 7 19.88 84.84 7.82
N GLN A 8 20.53 84.98 6.67
CA GLN A 8 21.65 84.10 6.28
C GLN A 8 22.90 84.34 7.14
N ASP A 9 23.16 85.60 7.52
CA ASP A 9 24.24 85.96 8.43
C ASP A 9 24.00 85.41 9.85
N MET A 10 22.75 85.45 10.35
CA MET A 10 22.37 84.81 11.62
C MET A 10 22.49 83.29 11.55
N ALA A 11 22.05 82.67 10.45
CA ALA A 11 22.22 81.23 10.25
C ALA A 11 23.69 80.83 10.23
N SER A 12 24.56 81.60 9.57
CA SER A 12 26.02 81.38 9.61
C SER A 12 26.57 81.48 11.03
N ALA A 13 26.07 82.43 11.83
CA ALA A 13 26.49 82.59 13.22
C ALA A 13 26.15 81.37 14.09
N PHE A 14 24.97 80.77 13.89
CA PHE A 14 24.58 79.52 14.57
C PHE A 14 25.43 78.32 14.13
N MET A 15 25.80 78.25 12.84
CA MET A 15 26.65 77.18 12.30
C MET A 15 28.08 77.28 12.82
N ASP A 16 28.65 78.50 12.87
CA ASP A 16 29.97 78.74 13.47
C ASP A 16 29.99 78.31 14.94
N TRP A 17 28.93 78.61 15.69
CA TRP A 17 28.82 78.22 17.10
C TRP A 17 28.69 76.71 17.26
N ALA A 18 27.86 76.06 16.44
CA ALA A 18 27.73 74.61 16.44
C ALA A 18 29.06 73.89 16.10
N ASN A 19 29.92 74.49 15.26
CA ASN A 19 31.22 73.94 14.89
C ASN A 19 32.30 74.08 15.99
N THR A 20 32.05 74.79 17.09
CA THR A 20 32.97 74.89 18.25
C THR A 20 32.89 73.70 19.24
N PHE A 21 32.12 72.67 18.92
CA PHE A 21 31.96 71.48 19.75
C PHE A 21 32.84 70.32 19.23
N ASP A 22 33.97 70.05 19.88
CA ASP A 22 35.03 69.08 19.51
C ASP A 22 34.63 67.58 19.44
N LYS A 23 33.34 67.23 19.47
CA LYS A 23 32.84 65.85 19.23
C LYS A 23 32.16 65.70 17.87
N LEU A 24 32.52 66.55 16.91
CA LEU A 24 32.02 66.49 15.55
C LEU A 24 32.90 65.55 14.71
N SER A 25 32.40 64.35 14.40
CA SER A 25 33.07 63.45 13.45
C SER A 25 33.01 63.98 12.00
N ARG A 26 32.20 65.01 11.72
CA ARG A 26 32.17 65.77 10.46
C ARG A 26 31.82 67.25 10.72
N PRO A 27 32.43 68.22 10.02
CA PRO A 27 32.04 69.63 10.11
C PRO A 27 30.62 69.81 9.59
N VAL A 28 29.80 70.59 10.31
CA VAL A 28 28.39 70.78 9.94
C VAL A 28 28.31 71.73 8.75
N VAL A 29 27.94 71.21 7.57
CA VAL A 29 27.78 72.01 6.34
C VAL A 29 26.31 72.31 6.04
N ASN A 30 25.37 71.58 6.65
CA ASN A 30 23.94 71.74 6.38
C ASN A 30 23.11 71.77 7.68
N VAL A 31 22.20 72.73 7.73
CA VAL A 31 21.21 73.02 8.78
C VAL A 31 20.42 71.78 9.22
N LYS A 32 20.38 70.73 8.38
CA LYS A 32 19.69 69.45 8.62
C LYS A 32 20.39 68.51 9.63
N ASN A 33 21.69 68.67 9.92
CA ASN A 33 22.47 67.67 10.68
C ASN A 33 22.76 68.01 12.16
N ILE A 34 22.24 69.12 12.70
CA ILE A 34 22.59 69.55 14.08
C ILE A 34 21.67 68.95 15.16
N SER A 35 20.50 68.41 14.78
CA SER A 35 19.48 67.93 15.73
C SER A 35 19.95 66.80 16.68
N THR A 36 21.09 66.18 16.40
CA THR A 36 21.59 65.02 17.14
C THR A 36 22.62 65.34 18.23
N TYR A 37 23.25 66.53 18.26
CA TYR A 37 24.48 66.69 19.05
C TYR A 37 24.50 67.81 20.09
N ILE A 38 23.66 68.85 19.99
CA ILE A 38 23.70 69.98 20.96
C ILE A 38 23.14 69.60 22.35
N LEU A 39 22.56 68.42 22.52
CA LEU A 39 21.93 68.01 23.79
C LEU A 39 22.72 67.00 24.61
N ASN A 40 24.03 66.85 24.34
CA ASN A 40 24.90 66.01 25.16
C ASN A 40 25.32 66.66 26.50
N SER A 41 24.79 67.85 26.77
CA SER A 41 25.08 68.69 27.93
C SER A 41 24.28 68.34 29.17
N ASP A 42 23.16 67.62 29.00
CA ASP A 42 22.42 67.02 30.11
C ASP A 42 21.95 65.60 29.72
N SER A 43 22.85 64.63 29.93
CA SER A 43 22.62 63.21 29.64
C SER A 43 21.43 62.61 30.40
N LYS A 44 20.87 63.30 31.39
CA LYS A 44 19.70 62.84 32.16
C LYS A 44 18.38 63.22 31.49
N TRP A 45 18.27 64.41 30.92
CA TRP A 45 17.00 64.90 30.33
C TRP A 45 16.86 64.59 28.84
N PHE A 46 17.96 64.65 28.09
CA PHE A 46 17.93 64.50 26.63
C PHE A 46 18.60 63.19 26.17
N LYS A 47 18.04 62.04 26.57
CA LYS A 47 18.45 60.74 26.04
C LYS A 47 17.88 60.54 24.63
N LEU A 48 18.61 60.94 23.60
CA LEU A 48 18.32 60.53 22.22
C LEU A 48 19.03 59.19 21.93
N SER A 49 18.27 58.19 21.49
CA SER A 49 18.83 56.92 21.01
C SER A 49 19.79 57.18 19.86
N SER A 50 21.08 56.93 20.11
CA SER A 50 22.12 56.91 19.10
C SER A 50 21.95 55.66 18.24
N GLY A 51 21.16 55.80 17.18
CA GLY A 51 21.07 54.82 16.10
C GLY A 51 21.36 55.55 14.79
N GLU A 52 22.50 55.25 14.18
CA GLU A 52 22.86 55.67 12.83
C GLU A 52 21.86 55.04 11.84
N ALA A 53 20.76 55.74 11.59
CA ALA A 53 19.79 55.38 10.57
C ALA A 53 20.01 56.27 9.36
N ARG A 54 20.23 55.63 8.20
CA ARG A 54 20.39 56.20 6.84
C ARG A 54 19.77 57.60 6.69
N GLU A 55 20.59 58.54 6.25
CA GLU A 55 20.38 60.01 6.30
C GLU A 55 19.16 60.53 5.50
N ASP A 56 18.46 59.71 4.70
CA ASP A 56 17.45 60.19 3.74
C ASP A 56 15.97 60.07 4.16
N ASN A 57 15.67 59.52 5.33
CA ASN A 57 14.26 59.36 5.73
C ASN A 57 13.76 60.59 6.53
N TRP A 58 13.23 61.61 5.84
CA TRP A 58 12.72 62.86 6.44
C TRP A 58 11.70 62.63 7.57
N VAL A 59 10.97 61.50 7.54
CA VAL A 59 10.04 61.07 8.59
C VAL A 59 10.77 60.76 9.90
N ASN A 60 11.95 60.15 9.84
CA ASN A 60 12.78 59.87 11.01
C ASN A 60 13.36 61.17 11.59
N ASN A 61 13.79 62.10 10.72
CA ASN A 61 14.27 63.42 11.14
C ASN A 61 13.14 64.25 11.77
N PHE A 62 11.93 64.18 11.22
CA PHE A 62 10.73 64.79 11.81
C PHE A 62 10.44 64.25 13.21
N ASN A 63 10.48 62.92 13.41
CA ASN A 63 10.22 62.33 14.72
C ASN A 63 11.28 62.71 15.76
N LYS A 64 12.57 62.81 15.35
CA LYS A 64 13.66 63.30 16.21
C LYS A 64 13.45 64.78 16.59
N LEU A 65 13.15 65.64 15.60
CA LEU A 65 12.92 67.07 15.81
C LEU A 65 11.67 67.34 16.65
N ARG A 66 10.58 66.63 16.40
CA ARG A 66 9.33 66.73 17.17
C ARG A 66 9.56 66.38 18.64
N ARG A 67 10.31 65.30 18.91
CA ARG A 67 10.68 64.91 20.27
C ARG A 67 11.58 65.95 20.94
N LEU A 68 12.54 66.51 20.20
CA LEU A 68 13.45 67.54 20.68
C LEU A 68 12.72 68.84 21.04
N VAL A 69 11.83 69.33 20.17
CA VAL A 69 11.01 70.53 20.45
C VAL A 69 10.11 70.33 21.67
N LEU A 70 9.47 69.16 21.81
CA LEU A 70 8.67 68.84 23.00
C LEU A 70 9.50 68.82 24.29
N LEU A 71 10.69 68.23 24.27
CA LEU A 71 11.59 68.19 25.43
C LEU A 71 12.14 69.57 25.78
N LEU A 72 12.45 70.40 24.77
CA LEU A 72 12.85 71.79 24.97
C LEU A 72 11.74 72.60 25.63
N THR A 73 10.53 72.62 25.05
CA THR A 73 9.39 73.35 25.62
C THR A 73 9.12 72.94 27.07
N ARG A 74 9.13 71.63 27.34
CA ARG A 74 8.97 71.10 28.69
C ARG A 74 10.12 71.52 29.62
N TYR A 75 11.36 71.58 29.15
CA TYR A 75 12.50 72.04 29.95
C TYR A 75 12.33 73.53 30.34
N TYR A 76 11.84 74.37 29.43
CA TYR A 76 11.57 75.79 29.74
C TYR A 76 10.48 75.96 30.80
N GLU A 77 9.45 75.11 30.80
CA GLU A 77 8.38 75.13 31.79
C GLU A 77 8.80 74.50 33.13
N ASP A 78 9.33 73.28 33.11
CA ASP A 78 9.58 72.46 34.30
C ASP A 78 10.89 72.86 35.03
N ILE A 79 11.94 73.28 34.31
CA ILE A 79 13.27 73.52 34.89
C ILE A 79 13.61 75.02 34.95
N LEU A 80 13.24 75.81 33.94
CA LEU A 80 13.46 77.26 33.96
C LEU A 80 12.28 78.04 34.57
N GLY A 81 11.13 77.40 34.79
CA GLY A 81 9.95 78.02 35.42
C GLY A 81 9.29 79.12 34.59
N LEU A 82 9.53 79.15 33.28
CA LEU A 82 9.06 80.20 32.38
C LEU A 82 7.82 79.74 31.60
N PRO A 83 6.77 80.57 31.47
CA PRO A 83 5.53 80.15 30.81
C PRO A 83 5.72 79.97 29.29
N ALA A 84 5.57 78.75 28.77
CA ALA A 84 5.81 78.44 27.35
C ALA A 84 4.88 79.15 26.36
N LYS A 85 3.79 79.76 26.83
CA LYS A 85 2.85 80.51 25.96
C LYS A 85 3.47 81.74 25.30
N LYS A 86 4.61 82.25 25.79
CA LYS A 86 5.33 83.40 25.19
C LYS A 86 6.49 82.99 24.26
N LEU A 87 6.75 81.69 24.12
CA LEU A 87 7.82 81.15 23.26
C LEU A 87 7.26 80.83 21.86
N GLU A 88 7.89 81.34 20.80
CA GLU A 88 7.56 80.95 19.42
C GLU A 88 7.98 79.48 19.21
N SER A 89 7.01 78.55 19.16
CA SER A 89 7.29 77.13 18.94
C SER A 89 7.73 76.87 17.49
N PRO A 90 8.94 76.33 17.24
CA PRO A 90 9.38 75.98 15.88
C PRO A 90 8.54 74.84 15.31
N ASP A 91 8.17 74.88 14.03
CA ASP A 91 7.47 73.77 13.37
C ASP A 91 8.46 72.66 12.95
N PRO A 92 8.45 71.48 13.61
CA PRO A 92 9.37 70.39 13.28
C PRO A 92 9.12 69.80 11.88
N ARG A 93 7.91 69.96 11.31
CA ARG A 93 7.55 69.42 9.99
C ARG A 93 8.18 70.22 8.87
N ALA A 94 8.10 71.55 8.96
CA ALA A 94 8.70 72.48 8.00
C ALA A 94 10.24 72.36 7.98
N ILE A 95 10.86 72.05 9.11
CA ILE A 95 12.31 71.82 9.21
C ILE A 95 12.70 70.49 8.56
N ALA A 96 11.98 69.41 8.85
CA ALA A 96 12.33 68.07 8.37
C ALA A 96 12.08 67.86 6.87
N LYS A 97 10.98 68.40 6.34
CA LYS A 97 10.54 68.20 4.96
C LYS A 97 11.10 69.26 4.01
N ASP A 98 10.98 70.53 4.38
CA ASP A 98 11.24 71.66 3.47
C ASP A 98 12.57 72.36 3.76
N GLY A 99 13.25 72.02 4.88
CA GLY A 99 14.54 72.63 5.25
C GLY A 99 14.45 74.14 5.49
N ASN A 100 13.30 74.62 5.98
CA ASN A 100 13.02 76.05 6.11
C ASN A 100 14.00 76.74 7.08
N LEU A 101 14.72 77.75 6.58
CA LEU A 101 15.73 78.50 7.32
C LEU A 101 15.14 79.24 8.53
N VAL A 102 13.94 79.81 8.40
CA VAL A 102 13.30 80.62 9.45
C VAL A 102 12.90 79.75 10.65
N GLU A 103 12.30 78.60 10.39
CA GLU A 103 11.90 77.65 11.44
C GLU A 103 13.12 77.02 12.11
N THR A 104 14.20 76.78 11.35
CA THR A 104 15.43 76.27 11.96
C THR A 104 16.15 77.32 12.81
N MET A 105 16.11 78.59 12.42
CA MET A 105 16.62 79.69 13.27
C MET A 105 15.84 79.83 14.58
N LYS A 106 14.52 79.65 14.57
CA LYS A 106 13.72 79.64 15.82
C LYS A 106 14.17 78.51 16.74
N LEU A 107 14.43 77.32 16.17
CA LEU A 107 14.96 76.19 16.91
C LEU A 107 16.35 76.47 17.49
N TYR A 108 17.27 77.03 16.69
CA TYR A 108 18.61 77.37 17.17
C TYR A 108 18.62 78.49 18.21
N SER A 109 17.77 79.51 18.06
CA SER A 109 17.63 80.59 19.05
C SER A 109 17.18 80.04 20.41
N LEU A 110 16.25 79.08 20.42
CA LEU A 110 15.82 78.37 21.62
C LEU A 110 16.95 77.52 22.23
N ILE A 111 17.72 76.81 21.39
CA ILE A 111 18.83 75.98 21.87
C ILE A 111 19.98 76.83 22.43
N VAL A 112 20.30 77.97 21.81
CA VAL A 112 21.36 78.88 22.26
C VAL A 112 20.96 79.59 23.55
N THR A 113 19.73 80.08 23.65
CA THR A 113 19.22 80.68 24.91
C THR A 113 19.17 79.66 26.03
N LEU A 114 18.85 78.40 25.73
CA LEU A 114 18.95 77.31 26.70
C LEU A 114 20.39 77.11 27.16
N ALA A 115 21.35 77.03 26.23
CA ALA A 115 22.76 76.84 26.56
C ALA A 115 23.33 77.96 27.45
N VAL A 116 22.88 79.20 27.24
CA VAL A 116 23.29 80.38 28.05
C VAL A 116 22.57 80.43 29.40
N ASN A 117 21.39 79.83 29.54
CA ASN A 117 20.64 79.78 30.80
C ASN A 117 20.82 78.46 31.57
N HIS A 118 21.65 77.54 31.08
CA HIS A 118 21.91 76.24 31.71
C HIS A 118 22.86 76.36 32.92
N VAL A 119 22.88 75.35 33.79
CA VAL A 119 23.75 75.26 34.98
C VAL A 119 25.25 75.39 34.62
N ASN A 120 25.64 74.96 33.42
CA ASN A 120 27.01 75.06 32.90
C ASN A 120 27.19 76.22 31.88
N LYS A 121 26.51 77.36 32.09
CA LYS A 121 26.54 78.52 31.19
C LYS A 121 27.94 79.08 30.93
N ALA A 122 28.86 78.98 31.88
CA ALA A 122 30.21 79.53 31.76
C ALA A 122 30.98 78.94 30.57
N ALA A 123 30.93 77.62 30.38
CA ALA A 123 31.60 76.96 29.26
C ALA A 123 30.98 77.30 27.89
N TYR A 124 29.66 77.53 27.82
CA TYR A 124 29.00 77.93 26.57
C TYR A 124 29.26 79.39 26.23
N ILE A 125 29.26 80.28 27.24
CA ILE A 125 29.58 81.70 27.06
C ILE A 125 31.04 81.85 26.62
N GLU A 126 31.98 81.12 27.23
CA GLU A 126 33.39 81.13 26.81
C GLU A 126 33.54 80.74 25.33
N LYS A 127 32.82 79.70 24.86
CA LYS A 127 32.82 79.33 23.45
C LYS A 127 32.23 80.42 22.56
N ILE A 128 31.12 81.05 22.97
CA ILE A 128 30.52 82.18 22.24
C ILE A 128 31.52 83.34 22.14
N THR A 129 32.30 83.63 23.20
CA THR A 129 33.29 84.72 23.19
C THR A 129 34.52 84.49 22.30
N HIS A 130 34.78 83.26 21.85
CA HIS A 130 35.89 82.95 20.94
C HIS A 130 35.47 82.92 19.45
N LEU A 131 34.19 83.17 19.14
CA LEU A 131 33.71 83.28 17.75
C LEU A 131 34.09 84.62 17.09
N ASN A 132 33.94 84.71 15.77
CA ASN A 132 34.06 85.98 15.04
C ASN A 132 33.05 87.03 15.52
N ALA A 133 33.43 88.32 15.57
CA ALA A 133 32.61 89.42 16.08
C ALA A 133 31.23 89.54 15.41
N LYS A 134 31.15 89.24 14.10
CA LYS A 134 29.87 89.21 13.36
C LYS A 134 28.94 88.10 13.87
N SER A 135 29.49 86.93 14.15
CA SER A 135 28.74 85.77 14.66
C SER A 135 28.36 85.96 16.14
N GLN A 136 29.22 86.61 16.94
CA GLN A 136 28.91 86.98 18.32
C GLN A 136 27.72 87.95 18.41
N GLN A 137 27.71 89.00 17.58
CA GLN A 137 26.60 89.96 17.54
C GLN A 137 25.28 89.28 17.13
N GLY A 138 25.29 88.43 16.10
CA GLY A 138 24.10 87.69 15.65
C GLY A 138 23.52 86.76 16.72
N LEU A 139 24.36 86.06 17.48
CA LEU A 139 23.94 85.23 18.61
C LEU A 139 23.40 86.06 19.77
N MET A 140 24.06 87.18 20.11
CA MET A 140 23.65 88.07 21.20
C MET A 140 22.28 88.69 20.95
N PHE A 141 22.02 89.22 19.74
CA PHE A 141 20.69 89.74 19.36
C PHE A 141 19.60 88.67 19.44
N SER A 142 19.92 87.43 19.07
CA SER A 142 18.99 86.30 19.14
C SER A 142 18.64 85.93 20.57
N ILE A 143 19.63 85.93 21.47
CA ILE A 143 19.44 85.68 22.90
C ILE A 143 18.60 86.79 23.56
N GLU A 144 18.95 88.04 23.31
CA GLU A 144 18.27 89.20 23.88
C GLU A 144 16.80 89.28 23.46
N ARG A 145 16.51 89.01 22.18
CA ARG A 145 15.15 88.99 21.64
C ARG A 145 14.24 87.98 22.35
N VAL A 146 14.79 86.84 22.77
CA VAL A 146 14.06 85.80 23.52
C VAL A 146 13.92 86.18 25.00
N MET A 147 14.96 86.74 25.62
CA MET A 147 14.95 87.15 27.04
C MET A 147 14.02 88.34 27.33
N ASN A 148 13.98 89.36 26.46
CA ASN A 148 13.10 90.52 26.65
C ASN A 148 11.61 90.16 26.57
N ARG A 149 11.24 89.12 25.81
CA ARG A 149 9.85 88.62 25.75
C ARG A 149 9.42 87.89 27.03
N LEU A 150 10.36 87.56 27.90
CA LEU A 150 10.13 86.75 29.11
C LEU A 150 9.93 87.58 30.39
N GLY A 151 10.13 88.91 30.43
CA GLY A 151 10.20 89.67 31.71
C GLY A 151 9.50 91.04 31.82
N GLU A 152 8.16 91.10 31.89
CA GLU A 152 7.44 92.32 32.33
C GLU A 152 6.28 91.99 33.31
N THR A 153 6.30 92.60 34.51
CA THR A 153 5.21 92.66 35.50
C THR A 153 5.11 94.10 36.05
N THR A 154 3.94 94.71 35.93
CA THR A 154 3.61 96.10 36.28
C THR A 154 3.26 96.28 37.76
N VAL A 155 3.70 97.40 38.38
CA VAL A 155 3.33 97.85 39.74
C VAL A 155 2.63 99.21 39.65
N GLU A 156 1.40 99.30 40.16
CA GLU A 156 0.69 100.58 40.39
C GLU A 156 0.82 101.03 41.85
N ALA A 157 0.99 102.33 42.07
CA ALA A 157 0.98 103.00 43.37
C ALA A 157 -0.16 104.05 43.40
N PRO A 158 -0.86 104.28 44.54
CA PRO A 158 -1.82 105.37 44.65
C PRO A 158 -1.24 106.58 45.44
N PRO A 159 -1.72 107.83 45.21
CA PRO A 159 -1.24 109.01 45.90
C PRO A 159 -2.07 109.37 47.16
N LYS A 160 -1.38 109.92 48.16
CA LYS A 160 -1.94 110.56 49.37
C LYS A 160 -2.25 112.05 49.13
N LYS A 161 -3.23 112.59 49.87
CA LYS A 161 -3.26 113.92 50.57
C LYS A 161 -4.67 114.09 51.18
N SER A 162 -4.89 113.96 52.49
CA SER A 162 -4.60 114.86 53.61
C SER A 162 -5.54 116.08 53.73
N SER A 163 -6.43 116.09 54.74
CA SER A 163 -6.63 117.22 55.66
C SER A 163 -7.70 116.94 56.74
N SER A 164 -7.40 117.36 57.97
CA SER A 164 -8.25 117.56 59.17
C SER A 164 -8.97 116.37 59.81
N ILE A 165 -8.51 116.00 61.01
CA ILE A 165 -9.03 114.94 61.89
C ILE A 165 -10.16 115.54 62.77
N ASN A 166 -11.41 115.16 62.52
CA ASN A 166 -12.51 115.21 63.48
C ASN A 166 -12.61 113.83 64.14
N LEU A 167 -12.31 113.73 65.44
CA LEU A 167 -12.24 112.43 66.14
C LEU A 167 -13.59 111.69 66.18
N ASP A 168 -14.72 112.41 66.19
CA ASP A 168 -16.06 111.82 66.22
C ASP A 168 -16.56 111.35 64.85
N GLU A 169 -16.20 112.06 63.77
CA GLU A 169 -16.39 111.57 62.39
C GLU A 169 -15.49 110.37 62.12
N ILE A 170 -14.26 110.35 62.65
CA ILE A 170 -13.38 109.19 62.56
C ILE A 170 -13.94 108.00 63.33
N HIS A 171 -14.53 108.17 64.52
CA HIS A 171 -15.15 107.06 65.24
C HIS A 171 -16.41 106.53 64.53
N ALA A 172 -17.25 107.41 63.97
CA ALA A 172 -18.44 107.01 63.20
C ALA A 172 -18.05 106.32 61.88
N GLU A 173 -17.09 106.86 61.14
CA GLU A 173 -16.55 106.24 59.93
C GLU A 173 -15.78 104.95 60.26
N HIS A 174 -15.04 104.89 61.37
CA HIS A 174 -14.38 103.66 61.84
C HIS A 174 -15.40 102.59 62.25
N GLY A 175 -16.52 102.96 62.87
CA GLY A 175 -17.63 102.05 63.16
C GLY A 175 -18.29 101.51 61.88
N LYS A 176 -18.51 102.37 60.88
CA LYS A 176 -18.97 101.95 59.55
C LYS A 176 -17.96 101.05 58.85
N ILE A 177 -16.67 101.37 58.92
CA ILE A 177 -15.59 100.57 58.34
C ILE A 177 -15.45 99.21 59.05
N ILE A 178 -15.61 99.14 60.37
CA ILE A 178 -15.64 97.87 61.11
C ILE A 178 -16.85 97.04 60.68
N ALA A 179 -18.04 97.64 60.60
CA ALA A 179 -19.23 96.92 60.15
C ALA A 179 -19.12 96.45 58.69
N GLN A 180 -18.54 97.28 57.81
CA GLN A 180 -18.24 96.91 56.43
C GLN A 180 -17.16 95.82 56.35
N LYS A 181 -16.13 95.88 57.19
CA LYS A 181 -15.07 94.87 57.30
C LYS A 181 -15.62 93.54 57.81
N GLU A 182 -16.47 93.56 58.84
CA GLU A 182 -17.11 92.35 59.38
C GLU A 182 -18.10 91.75 58.38
N ALA A 183 -18.87 92.58 57.67
CA ALA A 183 -19.74 92.13 56.58
C ALA A 183 -18.94 91.54 55.42
N LEU A 184 -17.80 92.15 55.08
CA LEU A 184 -16.89 91.66 54.04
C LEU A 184 -16.17 90.37 54.48
N GLU A 185 -15.77 90.24 55.74
CA GLU A 185 -15.21 89.01 56.30
C GLU A 185 -16.21 87.86 56.29
N LYS A 186 -17.49 88.12 56.66
CA LYS A 186 -18.57 87.13 56.53
C LYS A 186 -18.83 86.75 55.07
N ALA A 187 -18.83 87.71 54.16
CA ALA A 187 -18.97 87.45 52.73
C ALA A 187 -17.79 86.63 52.18
N HIS A 188 -16.56 86.92 52.61
CA HIS A 188 -15.39 86.13 52.27
C HIS A 188 -15.44 84.72 52.85
N GLN A 189 -15.89 84.54 54.10
CA GLN A 189 -16.07 83.21 54.69
C GLN A 189 -17.12 82.40 53.92
N ALA A 190 -18.28 83.00 53.60
CA ALA A 190 -19.31 82.35 52.79
C ALA A 190 -18.80 81.96 51.38
N LEU A 191 -18.04 82.86 50.73
CA LEU A 191 -17.42 82.57 49.43
C LEU A 191 -16.36 81.46 49.52
N MET A 192 -15.60 81.40 50.62
CA MET A 192 -14.63 80.33 50.85
C MET A 192 -15.32 78.99 51.08
N GLU A 193 -16.41 78.95 51.86
CA GLU A 193 -17.24 77.76 52.06
C GLU A 193 -17.83 77.28 50.72
N GLU A 194 -18.37 78.20 49.90
CA GLU A 194 -18.86 77.89 48.55
C GLU A 194 -17.73 77.35 47.65
N HIS A 195 -16.54 77.96 47.68
CA HIS A 195 -15.38 77.44 46.95
C HIS A 195 -14.94 76.06 47.41
N THR A 196 -15.02 75.75 48.71
CA THR A 196 -14.73 74.39 49.21
C THR A 196 -15.78 73.39 48.79
N ALA A 197 -17.08 73.73 48.85
CA ALA A 197 -18.17 72.87 48.40
C ALA A 197 -18.08 72.58 46.90
N LEU A 198 -17.81 73.60 46.07
CA LEU A 198 -17.59 73.44 44.63
C LEU A 198 -16.34 72.60 44.33
N ARG A 199 -15.26 72.75 45.11
CA ARG A 199 -14.06 71.92 44.96
C ARG A 199 -14.36 70.44 45.25
N ASP A 200 -15.16 70.15 46.28
CA ASP A 200 -15.53 68.78 46.63
C ASP A 200 -16.51 68.19 45.63
N GLN A 201 -17.46 68.98 45.11
CA GLN A 201 -18.32 68.58 43.99
C GLN A 201 -17.48 68.24 42.75
N CYS A 202 -16.53 69.09 42.36
CA CYS A 202 -15.61 68.80 41.25
C CYS A 202 -14.75 67.54 41.49
N ARG A 203 -14.39 67.23 42.74
CA ARG A 203 -13.68 65.98 43.07
C ARG A 203 -14.59 64.76 42.87
N TYR A 204 -15.82 64.83 43.36
CA TYR A 204 -16.82 63.77 43.18
C TYR A 204 -17.14 63.54 41.70
N GLU A 205 -17.37 64.60 40.94
CA GLU A 205 -17.62 64.53 39.49
C GLU A 205 -16.45 63.89 38.73
N LYS A 206 -15.19 64.22 39.10
CA LYS A 206 -14.00 63.56 38.54
C LYS A 206 -13.97 62.07 38.86
N GLN A 207 -14.30 61.68 40.09
CA GLN A 207 -14.33 60.28 40.51
C GLN A 207 -15.44 59.49 39.78
N VAL A 208 -16.62 60.09 39.62
CA VAL A 208 -17.71 59.51 38.84
C VAL A 208 -17.31 59.35 37.37
N ALA A 209 -16.68 60.35 36.77
CA ALA A 209 -16.18 60.27 35.40
C ALA A 209 -15.12 59.16 35.22
N GLU A 210 -14.21 59.00 36.19
CA GLU A 210 -13.22 57.94 36.17
C GLU A 210 -13.87 56.54 36.32
N ASN A 211 -14.86 56.41 37.20
CA ASN A 211 -15.59 55.15 37.37
C ASN A 211 -16.43 54.79 36.13
N LEU A 212 -17.09 55.77 35.49
CA LEU A 212 -17.80 55.57 34.23
C LEU A 212 -16.85 55.13 33.11
N LYS A 213 -15.64 55.70 33.05
CA LYS A 213 -14.62 55.26 32.10
C LYS A 213 -14.19 53.81 32.36
N LYS A 214 -13.93 53.44 33.61
CA LYS A 214 -13.58 52.04 33.99
C LYS A 214 -14.73 51.07 33.68
N LEU A 215 -15.98 51.48 33.90
CA LEU A 215 -17.15 50.66 33.56
C LEU A 215 -17.23 50.43 32.05
N SER A 216 -17.06 51.49 31.25
CA SER A 216 -17.04 51.38 29.79
C SER A 216 -15.90 50.50 29.27
N GLU A 217 -14.70 50.58 29.87
CA GLU A 217 -13.58 49.69 29.55
C GLU A 217 -13.92 48.22 29.86
N LYS A 218 -14.59 47.96 30.98
CA LYS A 218 -15.02 46.60 31.36
C LYS A 218 -16.15 46.07 30.50
N GLU A 219 -17.10 46.92 30.11
CA GLU A 219 -18.15 46.56 29.15
C GLU A 219 -17.55 46.19 27.79
N ALA A 220 -16.55 46.95 27.31
CA ALA A 220 -15.81 46.60 26.09
C ALA A 220 -15.09 45.25 26.21
N GLU A 221 -14.42 45.00 27.33
CA GLU A 221 -13.76 43.70 27.60
C GLU A 221 -14.76 42.53 27.64
N ILE A 222 -15.95 42.73 28.21
CA ILE A 222 -17.03 41.74 28.23
C ILE A 222 -17.52 41.45 26.81
N ILE A 223 -17.69 42.48 25.97
CA ILE A 223 -18.10 42.31 24.57
C ILE A 223 -17.05 41.52 23.80
N ASP A 224 -15.77 41.86 23.96
CA ASP A 224 -14.67 41.16 23.28
C ASP A 224 -14.56 39.70 23.74
N LEU A 225 -14.71 39.43 25.04
CA LEU A 225 -14.73 38.06 25.58
C LEU A 225 -15.97 37.28 25.12
N SER A 226 -17.13 37.93 25.03
CA SER A 226 -18.37 37.32 24.52
C SER A 226 -18.21 36.93 23.06
N ARG A 227 -17.67 37.82 22.23
CA ARG A 227 -17.35 37.54 20.82
C ARG A 227 -16.34 36.40 20.68
N LYS A 228 -15.32 36.36 21.54
CA LYS A 228 -14.35 35.25 21.56
C LYS A 228 -14.99 33.93 21.95
N ASN A 229 -15.91 33.92 22.91
CA ASN A 229 -16.66 32.73 23.29
C ASN A 229 -17.59 32.25 22.16
N GLU A 230 -18.25 33.16 21.45
CA GLU A 230 -19.06 32.82 20.28
C GLU A 230 -18.22 32.15 19.19
N LEU A 231 -17.05 32.73 18.86
CA LEU A 231 -16.12 32.13 17.89
C LEU A 231 -15.61 30.75 18.33
N LEU A 232 -15.28 30.58 19.62
CA LEU A 232 -14.87 29.28 20.16
C LEU A 232 -16.03 28.27 20.13
N SER A 233 -17.27 28.72 20.37
CA SER A 233 -18.48 27.88 20.26
C SER A 233 -18.73 27.44 18.82
N GLU A 234 -18.58 28.35 17.85
CA GLU A 234 -18.66 28.02 16.41
C GLU A 234 -17.58 27.00 16.01
N GLN A 235 -16.34 27.19 16.46
CA GLN A 235 -15.26 26.24 16.21
C GLN A 235 -15.52 24.87 16.86
N ALA A 236 -16.10 24.84 18.07
CA ALA A 236 -16.49 23.59 18.72
C ALA A 236 -17.61 22.87 17.96
N ASN A 237 -18.60 23.61 17.44
CA ASN A 237 -19.67 23.05 16.62
C ASN A 237 -19.15 22.52 15.28
N GLU A 238 -18.24 23.24 14.63
CA GLU A 238 -17.61 22.77 13.39
C GLU A 238 -16.76 21.53 13.64
N ALA A 239 -16.00 21.49 14.74
CA ALA A 239 -15.25 20.31 15.14
C ALA A 239 -16.15 19.10 15.44
N ALA A 240 -17.32 19.32 16.06
CA ALA A 240 -18.32 18.27 16.27
C ALA A 240 -18.88 17.76 14.94
N ARG A 241 -19.23 18.66 14.01
CA ARG A 241 -19.72 18.30 12.68
C ARG A 241 -18.69 17.52 11.86
N LEU A 242 -17.42 17.95 11.88
CA LEU A 242 -16.33 17.24 11.22
C LEU A 242 -16.10 15.86 11.84
N LYS A 243 -16.26 15.72 13.16
CA LYS A 243 -16.18 14.44 13.84
C LYS A 243 -17.31 13.51 13.39
N ASP A 244 -18.55 14.00 13.31
CA ASP A 244 -19.69 13.22 12.83
C ASP A 244 -19.47 12.75 11.38
N GLN A 245 -18.95 13.62 10.50
CA GLN A 245 -18.57 13.23 9.14
C GLN A 245 -17.48 12.15 9.11
N VAL A 246 -16.46 12.25 9.98
CA VAL A 246 -15.41 11.21 10.09
C VAL A 246 -16.01 9.88 10.54
N ASP A 247 -16.95 9.90 11.48
CA ASP A 247 -17.60 8.68 11.96
C ASP A 247 -18.55 8.08 10.90
N GLU A 248 -19.25 8.91 10.11
CA GLU A 248 -19.99 8.47 8.91
C GLU A 248 -19.06 7.79 7.89
N TYR A 249 -17.90 8.39 7.57
CA TYR A 249 -16.93 7.78 6.66
C TYR A 249 -16.33 6.49 7.22
N ARG A 250 -16.15 6.37 8.54
CA ARG A 250 -15.73 5.13 9.19
C ARG A 250 -16.79 4.04 9.05
N HIS A 251 -18.06 4.36 9.26
CA HIS A 251 -19.15 3.40 9.07
C HIS A 251 -19.26 2.94 7.61
N ALA A 252 -19.14 3.86 6.65
CA ALA A 252 -19.11 3.53 5.23
C ALA A 252 -17.91 2.64 4.87
N ALA A 253 -16.72 2.94 5.42
CA ALA A 253 -15.53 2.11 5.22
C ALA A 253 -15.69 0.70 5.81
N ASP A 254 -16.27 0.56 6.99
CA ASP A 254 -16.57 -0.74 7.59
C ASP A 254 -17.61 -1.52 6.78
N GLU A 255 -18.62 -0.86 6.22
CA GLU A 255 -19.60 -1.49 5.34
C GLU A 255 -18.94 -1.97 4.03
N LEU A 256 -18.08 -1.14 3.42
CA LEU A 256 -17.30 -1.54 2.25
C LEU A 256 -16.38 -2.71 2.57
N ARG A 257 -15.71 -2.72 3.73
CA ARG A 257 -14.89 -3.85 4.17
C ARG A 257 -15.70 -5.13 4.37
N ARG A 258 -16.94 -5.04 4.87
CA ARG A 258 -17.85 -6.19 4.93
C ARG A 258 -18.22 -6.69 3.53
N LYS A 259 -18.52 -5.80 2.59
CA LYS A 259 -18.81 -6.15 1.19
C LYS A 259 -17.58 -6.75 0.49
N GLU A 260 -16.39 -6.23 0.75
CA GLU A 260 -15.11 -6.77 0.27
C GLU A 260 -14.88 -8.20 0.77
N ASN A 261 -15.06 -8.45 2.08
CA ASN A 261 -14.97 -9.80 2.65
C ASN A 261 -15.98 -10.77 2.01
N VAL A 262 -17.17 -10.29 1.64
CA VAL A 262 -18.17 -11.10 0.93
C VAL A 262 -17.71 -11.37 -0.51
N ILE A 263 -17.20 -10.37 -1.22
CA ILE A 263 -16.63 -10.52 -2.55
C ILE A 263 -15.48 -11.52 -2.54
N ASP A 264 -14.57 -11.47 -1.57
CA ASP A 264 -13.46 -12.41 -1.47
C ASP A 264 -13.93 -13.85 -1.20
N LYS A 265 -14.99 -14.03 -0.39
CA LYS A 265 -15.64 -15.35 -0.26
C LYS A 265 -16.22 -15.84 -1.58
N TYR A 266 -16.84 -14.97 -2.38
CA TYR A 266 -17.36 -15.34 -3.70
C TYR A 266 -16.24 -15.62 -4.71
N LYS A 267 -15.14 -14.84 -4.70
CA LYS A 267 -13.94 -15.12 -5.51
C LYS A 267 -13.36 -16.48 -5.17
N LYS A 268 -13.16 -16.78 -3.88
CA LYS A 268 -12.66 -18.09 -3.44
C LYS A 268 -13.57 -19.24 -3.89
N LYS A 269 -14.89 -19.08 -3.79
CA LYS A 269 -15.85 -20.06 -4.32
C LYS A 269 -15.77 -20.23 -5.83
N LEU A 270 -15.53 -19.14 -6.57
CA LEU A 270 -15.35 -19.20 -8.03
C LEU A 270 -14.04 -19.89 -8.41
N GLU A 271 -12.96 -19.65 -7.67
CA GLU A 271 -11.69 -20.35 -7.80
C GLU A 271 -11.84 -21.85 -7.51
N GLU A 272 -12.47 -22.21 -6.38
CA GLU A 272 -12.79 -23.60 -6.04
C GLU A 272 -13.65 -24.28 -7.12
N ALA A 273 -14.64 -23.56 -7.68
CA ALA A 273 -15.45 -24.07 -8.79
C ALA A 273 -14.65 -24.21 -10.10
N ALA A 274 -13.68 -23.32 -10.36
CA ALA A 274 -12.79 -23.43 -11.50
C ALA A 274 -11.83 -24.62 -11.34
N ASP A 275 -11.31 -24.86 -10.13
CA ASP A 275 -10.45 -26.00 -9.82
C ASP A 275 -11.21 -27.32 -9.90
N LEU A 276 -12.45 -27.39 -9.39
CA LEU A 276 -13.32 -28.55 -9.57
C LEU A 276 -13.57 -28.84 -11.06
N ARG A 277 -13.79 -27.81 -11.88
CA ARG A 277 -13.94 -27.98 -13.34
C ARG A 277 -12.67 -28.51 -14.00
N ARG A 278 -11.48 -28.05 -13.58
CA ARG A 278 -10.19 -28.58 -14.07
C ARG A 278 -10.02 -30.04 -13.67
N ASN A 279 -10.25 -30.38 -12.41
CA ASN A 279 -10.16 -31.74 -11.90
C ASN A 279 -11.15 -32.68 -12.60
N TYR A 280 -12.39 -32.22 -12.82
CA TYR A 280 -13.39 -32.96 -13.57
C TYR A 280 -12.95 -33.22 -15.02
N LYS A 281 -12.38 -32.22 -15.70
CA LYS A 281 -11.82 -32.40 -17.05
C LYS A 281 -10.65 -33.38 -17.08
N THR A 282 -9.77 -33.34 -16.09
CA THR A 282 -8.67 -34.30 -15.95
C THR A 282 -9.20 -35.72 -15.73
N LEU A 283 -10.18 -35.91 -14.83
CA LEU A 283 -10.82 -37.21 -14.59
C LEU A 283 -11.57 -37.72 -15.83
N GLU A 284 -12.25 -36.87 -16.58
CA GLU A 284 -12.86 -37.24 -17.86
C GLU A 284 -11.80 -37.71 -18.87
N GLN A 285 -10.65 -37.05 -18.92
CA GLN A 285 -9.56 -37.43 -19.81
C GLN A 285 -8.93 -38.76 -19.38
N GLU A 286 -8.72 -38.98 -18.08
CA GLU A 286 -8.30 -40.28 -17.55
C GLU A 286 -9.31 -41.38 -17.89
N ASN A 287 -10.61 -41.12 -17.73
CA ASN A 287 -11.65 -42.09 -18.05
C ASN A 287 -11.70 -42.42 -19.55
N ARG A 288 -11.49 -41.41 -20.42
CA ARG A 288 -11.31 -41.65 -21.87
C ARG A 288 -10.11 -42.53 -22.16
N THR A 289 -8.96 -42.27 -21.53
CA THR A 289 -7.77 -43.12 -21.73
C THR A 289 -7.96 -44.54 -21.21
N LEU A 290 -8.72 -44.72 -20.11
CA LEU A 290 -9.09 -46.06 -19.62
C LEU A 290 -10.05 -46.77 -20.58
N ALA A 291 -11.01 -46.05 -21.16
CA ALA A 291 -11.91 -46.59 -22.17
C ALA A 291 -11.13 -47.00 -23.43
N GLU A 292 -10.20 -46.18 -23.91
CA GLU A 292 -9.30 -46.51 -25.03
C GLU A 292 -8.43 -47.73 -24.71
N ARG A 293 -7.87 -47.81 -23.48
CA ARG A 293 -7.09 -48.97 -23.04
C ARG A 293 -7.94 -50.24 -22.97
N ASN A 294 -9.17 -50.15 -22.47
CA ASN A 294 -10.09 -51.28 -22.42
C ASN A 294 -10.48 -51.72 -23.83
N GLN A 295 -10.75 -50.79 -24.73
CA GLN A 295 -11.02 -51.08 -26.13
C GLN A 295 -9.83 -51.79 -26.79
N ALA A 296 -8.59 -51.31 -26.56
CA ALA A 296 -7.39 -51.98 -27.05
C ALA A 296 -7.24 -53.41 -26.48
N ILE A 297 -7.55 -53.62 -25.19
CA ILE A 297 -7.54 -54.97 -24.59
C ILE A 297 -8.61 -55.87 -25.22
N LEU A 298 -9.80 -55.35 -25.51
CA LEU A 298 -10.86 -56.11 -26.19
C LEU A 298 -10.43 -56.48 -27.61
N GLU A 299 -9.81 -55.56 -28.35
CA GLU A 299 -9.27 -55.86 -29.69
C GLU A 299 -8.17 -56.93 -29.65
N GLU A 300 -7.27 -56.90 -28.66
CA GLU A 300 -6.29 -57.96 -28.45
C GLU A 300 -6.96 -59.29 -28.04
N TYR A 301 -8.01 -59.24 -27.21
CA TYR A 301 -8.78 -60.42 -26.84
C TYR A 301 -9.45 -61.06 -28.06
N ASP A 302 -10.03 -60.26 -28.96
CA ASP A 302 -10.64 -60.74 -30.20
C ASP A 302 -9.60 -61.39 -31.12
N LYS A 303 -8.39 -60.82 -31.23
CA LYS A 303 -7.26 -61.46 -31.95
C LYS A 303 -6.90 -62.81 -31.34
N VAL A 304 -6.81 -62.89 -30.01
CA VAL A 304 -6.56 -64.16 -29.29
C VAL A 304 -7.71 -65.15 -29.48
N ALA A 305 -8.96 -64.69 -29.55
CA ALA A 305 -10.11 -65.52 -29.83
C ALA A 305 -10.04 -66.14 -31.24
N CYS A 306 -9.56 -65.42 -32.24
CA CYS A 306 -9.26 -65.99 -33.56
C CYS A 306 -8.22 -67.11 -33.49
N PHE A 307 -7.15 -66.93 -32.69
CA PHE A 307 -6.15 -67.99 -32.49
C PHE A 307 -6.72 -69.21 -31.77
N LYS A 308 -7.69 -69.03 -30.88
CA LYS A 308 -8.40 -70.16 -30.23
C LYS A 308 -9.12 -71.03 -31.26
N GLY A 309 -9.78 -70.42 -32.26
CA GLY A 309 -10.41 -71.18 -33.36
C GLY A 309 -9.40 -71.98 -34.18
N LEU A 310 -8.22 -71.40 -34.46
CA LEU A 310 -7.13 -72.10 -35.13
C LEU A 310 -6.57 -73.25 -34.27
N MET A 311 -6.41 -73.04 -32.96
CA MET A 311 -5.98 -74.08 -32.01
C MET A 311 -6.97 -75.23 -31.92
N GLU A 312 -8.28 -74.95 -31.94
CA GLU A 312 -9.33 -75.98 -31.98
C GLU A 312 -9.27 -76.79 -33.28
N ASN A 313 -8.97 -76.14 -34.41
CA ASN A 313 -8.78 -76.83 -35.69
C ASN A 313 -7.52 -77.72 -35.67
N TYR A 314 -6.39 -77.23 -35.14
CA TYR A 314 -5.19 -78.06 -34.97
C TYR A 314 -5.41 -79.23 -34.01
N LYS A 315 -6.18 -79.01 -32.94
CA LYS A 315 -6.59 -80.07 -32.03
C LYS A 315 -7.43 -81.13 -32.73
N LYS A 316 -8.43 -80.74 -33.54
CA LYS A 316 -9.21 -81.68 -34.36
C LYS A 316 -8.35 -82.47 -35.33
N GLN A 317 -7.43 -81.81 -36.05
CA GLN A 317 -6.49 -82.51 -36.93
C GLN A 317 -5.61 -83.50 -36.16
N LEU A 318 -5.19 -83.15 -34.95
CA LEU A 318 -4.40 -84.03 -34.10
C LEU A 318 -5.23 -85.23 -33.59
N ASP A 319 -6.49 -85.00 -33.22
CA ASP A 319 -7.44 -86.05 -32.82
C ASP A 319 -7.77 -86.98 -34.01
N GLU A 320 -7.94 -86.44 -35.21
CA GLU A 320 -8.12 -87.21 -36.46
C GLU A 320 -6.91 -88.08 -36.77
N LEU A 321 -5.70 -87.52 -36.75
CA LEU A 321 -4.46 -88.27 -36.93
C LEU A 321 -4.25 -89.32 -35.84
N GLN A 322 -4.68 -89.05 -34.60
CA GLN A 322 -4.66 -90.03 -33.53
C GLN A 322 -5.67 -91.16 -33.77
N SER A 323 -6.89 -90.86 -34.23
CA SER A 323 -7.88 -91.86 -34.61
C SER A 323 -7.37 -92.73 -35.77
N GLU A 324 -6.84 -92.11 -36.82
CA GLU A 324 -6.24 -92.82 -37.96
C GLU A 324 -5.08 -93.71 -37.51
N LYS A 325 -4.22 -93.22 -36.60
CA LYS A 325 -3.16 -94.03 -36.01
C LYS A 325 -3.72 -95.23 -35.24
N ILE A 326 -4.77 -95.05 -34.44
CA ILE A 326 -5.43 -96.14 -33.71
C ILE A 326 -6.04 -97.14 -34.69
N GLU A 327 -6.68 -96.68 -35.75
CA GLU A 327 -7.24 -97.53 -36.81
C GLU A 327 -6.16 -98.32 -37.54
N LEU A 328 -5.04 -97.69 -37.92
CA LEU A 328 -3.90 -98.36 -38.55
C LEU A 328 -3.27 -99.39 -37.61
N VAL A 329 -3.18 -99.09 -36.30
CA VAL A 329 -2.72 -100.07 -35.30
C VAL A 329 -3.70 -101.24 -35.19
N ASN A 330 -5.01 -101.00 -35.21
CA ASN A 330 -6.02 -102.06 -35.18
C ASN A 330 -5.97 -102.92 -36.46
N GLN A 331 -5.82 -102.31 -37.63
CA GLN A 331 -5.64 -103.02 -38.90
C GLN A 331 -4.35 -103.85 -38.90
N LYS A 332 -3.24 -103.27 -38.42
CA LYS A 332 -1.98 -103.99 -38.24
C LYS A 332 -2.16 -105.20 -37.32
N ASN A 333 -2.82 -105.04 -36.17
CA ASN A 333 -3.08 -106.13 -35.24
C ASN A 333 -3.96 -107.23 -35.86
N LYS A 334 -4.96 -106.85 -36.69
CA LYS A 334 -5.78 -107.80 -37.44
C LYS A 334 -4.94 -108.60 -38.44
N PHE A 335 -4.11 -107.94 -39.26
CA PHE A 335 -3.24 -108.62 -40.20
C PHE A 335 -2.16 -109.46 -39.51
N GLU A 336 -1.64 -109.01 -38.37
CA GLU A 336 -0.73 -109.83 -37.56
C GLU A 336 -1.42 -111.10 -37.03
N TYR A 337 -2.69 -111.01 -36.61
CA TYR A 337 -3.47 -112.17 -36.20
C TYR A 337 -3.72 -113.12 -37.38
N GLU A 338 -4.17 -112.60 -38.52
CA GLU A 338 -4.38 -113.39 -39.74
C GLU A 338 -3.08 -114.06 -40.22
N TYR A 339 -1.95 -113.33 -40.16
CA TYR A 339 -0.63 -113.87 -40.48
C TYR A 339 -0.22 -114.98 -39.51
N ARG A 340 -0.40 -114.78 -38.19
CA ARG A 340 -0.11 -115.81 -37.18
C ARG A 340 -1.00 -117.04 -37.37
N HIS A 341 -2.28 -116.85 -37.69
CA HIS A 341 -3.23 -117.94 -37.96
C HIS A 341 -2.83 -118.73 -39.20
N MET A 342 -2.48 -118.06 -40.30
CA MET A 342 -2.02 -118.73 -41.52
C MET A 342 -0.68 -119.43 -41.29
N LYS A 343 0.24 -118.81 -40.54
CA LYS A 343 1.51 -119.45 -40.17
C LYS A 343 1.28 -120.71 -39.34
N ALA A 344 0.41 -120.66 -38.33
CA ALA A 344 0.05 -121.83 -37.52
C ALA A 344 -0.60 -122.94 -38.35
N LYS A 345 -1.42 -122.59 -39.36
CA LYS A 345 -1.96 -123.58 -40.31
C LYS A 345 -0.87 -124.23 -41.15
N ILE A 346 0.08 -123.45 -41.67
CA ILE A 346 1.23 -123.99 -42.41
C ILE A 346 2.03 -124.92 -41.51
N GLU A 347 2.37 -124.50 -40.29
CA GLU A 347 3.07 -125.34 -39.31
C GLU A 347 2.29 -126.64 -38.99
N ALA A 348 0.95 -126.58 -38.91
CA ALA A 348 0.11 -127.76 -38.71
C ALA A 348 0.11 -128.69 -39.93
N TYR A 349 0.09 -128.15 -41.16
CA TYR A 349 0.25 -128.93 -42.39
C TYR A 349 1.65 -129.53 -42.50
N ASP A 350 2.71 -128.80 -42.15
CA ASP A 350 4.08 -129.30 -42.13
C ASP A 350 4.24 -130.41 -41.09
N MET A 351 3.62 -130.27 -39.90
CA MET A 351 3.57 -131.32 -38.88
C MET A 351 2.78 -132.54 -39.36
N ALA A 352 1.65 -132.34 -40.04
CA ALA A 352 0.88 -133.44 -40.62
C ALA A 352 1.67 -134.14 -41.74
N GLN A 353 2.31 -133.38 -42.63
CA GLN A 353 3.18 -133.92 -43.67
C GLN A 353 4.38 -134.66 -43.06
N SER A 354 4.95 -134.17 -41.96
CA SER A 354 6.03 -134.86 -41.25
C SER A 354 5.55 -136.19 -40.67
N ARG A 355 4.36 -136.22 -40.06
CA ARG A 355 3.74 -137.48 -39.58
C ARG A 355 3.41 -138.42 -40.73
N ASP A 356 2.83 -137.92 -41.81
CA ASP A 356 2.54 -138.70 -43.02
C ASP A 356 3.85 -139.26 -43.61
N GLN A 357 4.92 -138.46 -43.64
CA GLN A 357 6.24 -138.91 -44.06
C GLN A 357 6.84 -139.97 -43.12
N GLU A 358 6.68 -139.81 -41.80
CA GLU A 358 7.07 -140.83 -40.81
C GLU A 358 6.25 -142.12 -40.99
N THR A 359 4.94 -142.03 -41.23
CA THR A 359 4.11 -143.21 -41.50
C THR A 359 4.46 -143.88 -42.81
N ILE A 360 4.77 -143.12 -43.87
CA ILE A 360 5.29 -143.65 -45.13
C ILE A 360 6.61 -144.38 -44.85
N HIS A 361 7.54 -143.78 -44.09
CA HIS A 361 8.78 -144.47 -43.71
C HIS A 361 8.54 -145.76 -42.92
N LEU A 362 7.61 -145.77 -41.97
CA LEU A 362 7.23 -147.00 -41.24
C LEU A 362 6.60 -148.06 -42.16
N LEU A 363 5.80 -147.65 -43.15
CA LEU A 363 5.23 -148.57 -44.14
C LEU A 363 6.29 -149.10 -45.12
N GLU A 364 7.26 -148.26 -45.51
CA GLU A 364 8.43 -148.66 -46.29
C GLU A 364 9.30 -149.65 -45.50
N ASP A 365 9.52 -149.41 -44.20
CA ASP A 365 10.24 -150.33 -43.31
C ASP A 365 9.46 -151.64 -43.13
N ARG A 366 8.13 -151.59 -42.96
CA ARG A 366 7.29 -152.80 -42.91
C ARG A 366 7.27 -153.56 -44.23
N LEU A 367 7.30 -152.86 -45.37
CA LEU A 367 7.48 -153.48 -46.69
C LEU A 367 8.85 -154.15 -46.80
N ARG A 368 9.91 -153.49 -46.31
CA ARG A 368 11.26 -154.05 -46.25
C ARG A 368 11.36 -155.24 -45.29
N GLU A 369 10.60 -155.24 -44.19
CA GLU A 369 10.47 -156.38 -43.28
C GLU A 369 9.69 -157.54 -43.92
N LEU A 370 8.62 -157.26 -44.67
CA LEU A 370 7.86 -158.25 -45.44
C LEU A 370 8.66 -158.84 -46.61
N GLU A 371 9.65 -158.12 -47.14
CA GLU A 371 10.59 -158.63 -48.13
C GLU A 371 11.64 -159.60 -47.54
N LEU A 372 11.71 -159.78 -46.21
CA LEU A 372 12.81 -160.50 -45.55
C LEU A 372 12.45 -161.60 -44.49
N GLY A 373 11.20 -162.07 -44.33
CA GLY A 373 10.97 -163.24 -43.44
C GLY A 373 9.54 -163.83 -43.33
N GLU A 374 9.46 -165.17 -43.33
CA GLU A 374 8.28 -166.04 -43.19
C GLU A 374 7.63 -166.06 -41.78
N GLY A 375 6.28 -166.23 -41.69
CA GLY A 375 5.62 -166.95 -40.58
C GLY A 375 4.34 -166.36 -39.94
N GLU A 376 3.17 -166.83 -40.42
CA GLU A 376 1.89 -167.15 -39.71
C GLU A 376 1.02 -166.12 -38.91
N PRO A 377 -0.31 -166.38 -38.76
CA PRO A 377 -1.39 -165.37 -38.75
C PRO A 377 -2.11 -165.22 -37.38
N LEU A 378 -3.02 -164.24 -37.22
CA LEU A 378 -4.20 -164.12 -36.29
C LEU A 378 -4.56 -162.61 -36.15
N LYS A 379 -5.71 -162.04 -36.56
CA LYS A 379 -7.15 -162.16 -36.18
C LYS A 379 -7.63 -160.82 -35.59
N LEU A 380 -8.73 -160.29 -36.17
CA LEU A 380 -9.90 -159.60 -35.57
C LEU A 380 -9.63 -158.30 -34.74
N ASP A 381 -10.38 -157.20 -34.84
CA ASP A 381 -11.84 -157.05 -34.93
C ASP A 381 -12.28 -155.83 -35.77
N ASP A 382 -13.46 -155.97 -36.38
CA ASP A 382 -14.36 -154.89 -36.79
C ASP A 382 -14.98 -154.24 -35.55
N GLU A 383 -15.10 -152.90 -35.50
CA GLU A 383 -16.29 -152.29 -34.89
C GLU A 383 -16.58 -150.88 -35.44
N LYS A 384 -17.83 -150.72 -35.87
CA LYS A 384 -18.50 -149.44 -36.17
C LYS A 384 -18.98 -148.78 -34.87
N ILE A 385 -19.34 -147.49 -34.98
CA ILE A 385 -20.47 -146.75 -34.34
C ILE A 385 -20.03 -145.42 -33.69
N GLU A 386 -20.38 -144.33 -34.39
CA GLU A 386 -21.22 -143.19 -33.95
C GLU A 386 -21.15 -142.55 -32.53
N VAL A 387 -21.07 -141.21 -32.57
CA VAL A 387 -21.90 -140.20 -31.86
C VAL A 387 -21.61 -139.91 -30.37
N ASP A 388 -21.00 -138.73 -30.18
CA ASP A 388 -21.34 -137.59 -29.29
C ASP A 388 -21.44 -137.71 -27.75
N ASP A 389 -20.85 -136.65 -27.16
CA ASP A 389 -21.18 -135.95 -25.93
C ASP A 389 -20.93 -136.57 -24.52
N ILE A 390 -20.49 -135.65 -23.63
CA ILE A 390 -20.75 -135.55 -22.16
C ILE A 390 -19.57 -135.83 -21.18
N ILE A 391 -19.07 -134.70 -20.63
CA ILE A 391 -18.69 -134.41 -19.22
C ILE A 391 -17.26 -134.69 -18.72
N ASP A 392 -16.51 -133.59 -18.58
CA ASP A 392 -16.07 -132.95 -17.32
C ASP A 392 -15.42 -133.79 -16.20
N HIS A 393 -14.35 -133.19 -15.68
CA HIS A 393 -13.77 -133.32 -14.35
C HIS A 393 -12.82 -134.48 -14.03
N SER A 394 -11.52 -134.20 -14.20
CA SER A 394 -10.54 -134.09 -13.08
C SER A 394 -9.16 -134.66 -13.45
N ILE A 395 -8.19 -133.81 -13.81
CA ILE A 395 -6.76 -134.00 -13.42
C ILE A 395 -6.12 -132.61 -13.24
N ASN A 396 -6.12 -132.13 -11.99
CA ASN A 396 -5.45 -130.91 -11.56
C ASN A 396 -4.23 -131.19 -10.65
N GLU A 397 -3.74 -132.43 -10.53
CA GLU A 397 -2.68 -132.81 -9.56
C GLU A 397 -1.71 -133.89 -10.08
N LEU A 398 -1.29 -133.80 -11.34
CA LEU A 398 -0.12 -134.52 -11.88
C LEU A 398 0.76 -133.52 -12.68
N SER A 399 1.10 -132.39 -12.09
CA SER A 399 2.17 -132.29 -11.07
C SER A 399 3.44 -131.81 -11.75
N ASP A 400 3.74 -130.53 -11.56
CA ASP A 400 4.90 -129.98 -10.81
C ASP A 400 6.25 -130.75 -10.81
N ALA A 401 6.45 -131.71 -11.71
CA ALA A 401 7.62 -132.58 -11.87
C ALA A 401 8.14 -132.62 -13.32
N LEU A 402 7.68 -131.70 -14.18
CA LEU A 402 8.39 -131.33 -15.42
C LEU A 402 8.96 -129.90 -15.35
N LYS A 403 9.23 -129.41 -14.13
CA LYS A 403 10.38 -128.54 -13.83
C LYS A 403 11.64 -129.40 -13.96
N GLY A 404 12.18 -129.49 -15.16
CA GLY A 404 13.33 -130.33 -15.50
C GLY A 404 14.25 -129.63 -16.48
N ASP A 405 14.72 -128.46 -16.08
CA ASP A 405 15.76 -127.70 -16.75
C ASP A 405 17.03 -128.55 -16.93
N THR A 406 17.32 -128.92 -18.17
CA THR A 406 18.56 -129.63 -18.51
C THR A 406 19.75 -128.65 -18.45
N MET A 407 20.92 -129.13 -18.01
CA MET A 407 22.15 -128.35 -17.77
C MET A 407 22.58 -127.42 -18.93
N THR A 408 22.09 -127.68 -20.15
CA THR A 408 22.34 -126.88 -21.35
C THR A 408 21.32 -125.73 -21.52
N SER A 409 20.05 -125.93 -21.15
CA SER A 409 19.02 -124.86 -21.17
C SER A 409 19.31 -123.82 -20.10
N LEU A 410 19.77 -124.23 -18.91
CA LEU A 410 20.22 -123.32 -17.87
C LEU A 410 21.50 -122.58 -18.25
N ARG A 411 22.45 -123.21 -18.96
CA ARG A 411 23.66 -122.51 -19.44
C ARG A 411 23.37 -121.50 -20.55
N LEU A 412 22.43 -121.80 -21.46
CA LEU A 412 21.96 -120.84 -22.45
C LEU A 412 21.15 -119.73 -21.80
N LYS A 413 20.27 -120.05 -20.84
CA LYS A 413 19.51 -119.06 -20.08
C LYS A 413 20.42 -118.22 -19.19
N ILE A 414 21.50 -118.77 -18.62
CA ILE A 414 22.51 -118.01 -17.88
C ILE A 414 23.34 -117.13 -18.81
N ASN A 415 23.74 -117.58 -20.00
CA ASN A 415 24.44 -116.72 -20.98
C ASN A 415 23.52 -115.63 -21.56
N GLU A 416 22.25 -115.95 -21.75
CA GLU A 416 21.22 -115.03 -22.24
C GLU A 416 20.83 -114.03 -21.16
N LEU A 417 20.67 -114.47 -19.90
CA LEU A 417 20.50 -113.60 -18.74
C LEU A 417 21.79 -112.82 -18.41
N GLN A 418 22.99 -113.33 -18.67
CA GLN A 418 24.25 -112.58 -18.54
C GLN A 418 24.41 -111.54 -19.66
N ARG A 419 23.95 -111.82 -20.89
CA ARG A 419 23.85 -110.83 -21.97
C ARG A 419 22.74 -109.81 -21.74
N GLU A 420 21.60 -110.21 -21.19
CA GLU A 420 20.53 -109.31 -20.78
C GLU A 420 20.94 -108.46 -19.57
N LEU A 421 21.64 -109.02 -18.59
CA LEU A 421 22.21 -108.26 -17.47
C LEU A 421 23.35 -107.34 -17.93
N SER A 422 24.15 -107.73 -18.93
CA SER A 422 25.15 -106.85 -19.53
C SER A 422 24.50 -105.72 -20.35
N ARG A 423 23.45 -106.02 -21.12
CA ARG A 423 22.66 -105.02 -21.86
C ARG A 423 21.86 -104.08 -20.95
N LEU A 424 21.34 -104.55 -19.82
CA LEU A 424 20.64 -103.73 -18.83
C LEU A 424 21.60 -102.96 -17.92
N ARG A 425 22.85 -103.42 -17.77
CA ARG A 425 23.93 -102.70 -17.08
C ARG A 425 24.59 -101.64 -17.97
N GLU A 426 24.64 -101.86 -19.29
CA GLU A 426 25.06 -100.87 -20.30
C GLU A 426 23.93 -99.91 -20.70
N GLY A 427 22.66 -100.31 -20.54
CA GLY A 427 21.47 -99.48 -20.74
C GLY A 427 21.04 -98.66 -19.53
N LYS A 428 21.93 -98.48 -18.54
CA LYS A 428 21.71 -97.53 -17.44
C LYS A 428 21.93 -96.10 -17.99
N PRO A 429 20.91 -95.25 -18.12
CA PRO A 429 21.16 -93.83 -18.30
C PRO A 429 21.94 -93.35 -17.07
N SER A 430 22.91 -92.45 -17.28
CA SER A 430 23.57 -91.73 -16.19
C SER A 430 22.51 -91.23 -15.20
N ASP A 431 22.75 -91.29 -13.89
CA ASP A 431 21.78 -90.87 -12.85
C ASP A 431 21.22 -89.45 -13.09
N ASP A 432 21.89 -88.63 -13.91
CA ASP A 432 21.41 -87.33 -14.38
C ASP A 432 20.20 -87.40 -15.33
N ASP A 433 20.10 -88.38 -16.23
CA ASP A 433 19.00 -88.45 -17.21
C ASP A 433 17.72 -89.07 -16.61
N ALA A 434 17.89 -89.98 -15.64
CA ALA A 434 16.79 -90.46 -14.82
C ALA A 434 16.20 -89.33 -13.94
N ASN A 435 17.06 -88.45 -13.40
CA ASN A 435 16.63 -87.31 -12.61
C ASN A 435 15.94 -86.24 -13.47
N THR A 436 16.44 -85.92 -14.67
CA THR A 436 15.78 -84.96 -15.58
C THR A 436 14.41 -85.48 -16.01
N GLN A 437 14.31 -86.76 -16.34
CA GLN A 437 13.04 -87.37 -16.74
C GLN A 437 12.05 -87.47 -15.57
N LEU A 438 12.54 -87.72 -14.35
CA LEU A 438 11.73 -87.69 -13.13
C LEU A 438 11.28 -86.26 -12.76
N LEU A 439 12.09 -85.23 -13.05
CA LEU A 439 11.73 -83.82 -12.87
C LEU A 439 10.67 -83.37 -13.88
N VAL A 440 10.80 -83.78 -15.15
CA VAL A 440 9.80 -83.53 -16.19
C VAL A 440 8.49 -84.26 -15.87
N LEU A 441 8.55 -85.52 -15.45
CA LEU A 441 7.37 -86.27 -15.00
C LEU A 441 6.74 -85.63 -13.77
N LYS A 442 7.53 -85.13 -12.82
CA LYS A 442 7.02 -84.39 -11.65
C LYS A 442 6.32 -83.10 -12.06
N HIS A 443 6.89 -82.33 -12.99
CA HIS A 443 6.25 -81.12 -13.51
C HIS A 443 4.96 -81.43 -14.29
N GLN A 444 4.96 -82.50 -15.11
CA GLN A 444 3.76 -82.95 -15.81
C GLN A 444 2.67 -83.45 -14.85
N VAL A 445 3.06 -84.11 -13.76
CA VAL A 445 2.14 -84.54 -12.70
C VAL A 445 1.60 -83.32 -11.93
N ASP A 446 2.43 -82.33 -11.63
CA ASP A 446 2.01 -81.09 -10.96
C ASP A 446 1.08 -80.25 -11.85
N ASP A 447 1.36 -80.15 -13.15
CA ASP A 447 0.49 -79.47 -14.12
C ASP A 447 -0.83 -80.22 -14.31
N ALA A 448 -0.79 -81.56 -14.41
CA ALA A 448 -2.00 -82.38 -14.47
C ALA A 448 -2.84 -82.22 -13.18
N ASN A 449 -2.21 -82.15 -12.01
CA ASN A 449 -2.89 -81.92 -10.74
C ASN A 449 -3.47 -80.50 -10.64
N ARG A 450 -2.79 -79.47 -11.16
CA ARG A 450 -3.34 -78.10 -11.24
C ARG A 450 -4.55 -78.01 -12.16
N VAL A 451 -4.48 -78.68 -13.32
CA VAL A 451 -5.59 -78.74 -14.27
C VAL A 451 -6.76 -79.53 -13.67
N LYS A 452 -6.48 -80.65 -12.99
CA LYS A 452 -7.49 -81.42 -12.26
C LYS A 452 -8.18 -80.58 -11.18
N ALA A 453 -7.44 -79.82 -10.36
CA ALA A 453 -8.03 -78.95 -9.34
C ALA A 453 -8.92 -77.84 -9.94
N ARG A 454 -8.54 -77.29 -11.11
CA ARG A 454 -9.38 -76.34 -11.85
C ARG A 454 -10.66 -77.02 -12.35
N PHE A 455 -10.56 -78.19 -12.96
CA PHE A 455 -11.72 -78.96 -13.40
C PHE A 455 -12.63 -79.38 -12.25
N GLU A 456 -12.09 -79.75 -11.10
CA GLU A 456 -12.89 -80.05 -9.90
C GLU A 456 -13.66 -78.81 -9.43
N THR A 457 -13.02 -77.64 -9.45
CA THR A 457 -13.67 -76.36 -9.08
C THR A 457 -14.77 -75.99 -10.07
N ASP A 458 -14.49 -76.08 -11.37
CA ASP A 458 -15.45 -75.80 -12.44
C ASP A 458 -16.58 -76.83 -12.45
N TYR A 459 -16.29 -78.10 -12.20
CA TYR A 459 -17.29 -79.17 -12.08
C TYR A 459 -18.24 -78.91 -10.91
N VAL A 460 -17.72 -78.51 -9.75
CA VAL A 460 -18.56 -78.14 -8.60
C VAL A 460 -19.40 -76.90 -8.91
N LYS A 461 -18.84 -75.91 -9.63
CA LYS A 461 -19.58 -74.72 -10.04
C LYS A 461 -20.72 -75.07 -11.00
N VAL A 462 -20.45 -75.84 -12.04
CA VAL A 462 -21.44 -76.33 -13.00
C VAL A 462 -22.47 -77.22 -12.32
N GLN A 463 -22.08 -78.05 -11.36
CA GLN A 463 -23.02 -78.89 -10.61
C GLN A 463 -23.96 -78.05 -9.72
N LYS A 464 -23.46 -76.95 -9.12
CA LYS A 464 -24.30 -76.00 -8.38
C LYS A 464 -25.26 -75.26 -9.32
N GLU A 465 -24.78 -74.78 -10.46
CA GLU A 465 -25.61 -74.13 -11.48
C GLU A 465 -26.68 -75.08 -12.03
N LYS A 466 -26.32 -76.34 -12.30
CA LYS A 466 -27.24 -77.40 -12.70
C LYS A 466 -28.33 -77.62 -11.65
N LEU A 467 -27.98 -77.69 -10.36
CA LEU A 467 -28.94 -77.91 -9.28
C LEU A 467 -29.93 -76.74 -9.15
N VAL A 468 -29.46 -75.50 -9.36
CA VAL A 468 -30.32 -74.32 -9.43
C VAL A 468 -31.26 -74.40 -10.64
N LEU A 469 -30.74 -74.72 -11.83
CA LEU A 469 -31.56 -74.88 -13.04
C LEU A 469 -32.57 -76.04 -12.93
N GLU A 470 -32.20 -77.15 -12.29
CA GLU A 470 -33.12 -78.26 -12.00
C GLU A 470 -34.24 -77.81 -11.06
N SER A 471 -33.94 -77.02 -10.02
CA SER A 471 -34.97 -76.47 -9.13
C SER A 471 -35.90 -75.46 -9.84
N GLU A 472 -35.38 -74.67 -10.78
CA GLU A 472 -36.17 -73.76 -11.60
C GLU A 472 -37.03 -74.51 -12.62
N LEU A 473 -36.49 -75.58 -13.23
CA LEU A 473 -37.23 -76.48 -14.11
C LEU A 473 -38.32 -77.25 -13.37
N GLU A 474 -38.07 -77.72 -12.15
CA GLU A 474 -39.07 -78.38 -11.32
C GLU A 474 -40.20 -77.42 -10.94
N ARG A 475 -39.87 -76.14 -10.67
CA ARG A 475 -40.86 -75.08 -10.49
C ARG A 475 -41.70 -74.83 -11.76
N LEU A 476 -41.07 -74.79 -12.94
CA LEU A 476 -41.77 -74.62 -14.23
C LEU A 476 -42.56 -75.87 -14.65
N GLN A 477 -42.08 -77.07 -14.31
CA GLN A 477 -42.80 -78.33 -14.52
C GLN A 477 -43.98 -78.48 -13.55
N ALA A 478 -43.90 -77.94 -12.33
CA ALA A 478 -45.05 -77.84 -11.44
C ALA A 478 -46.14 -76.90 -12.01
N GLU A 479 -45.75 -75.81 -12.68
CA GLU A 479 -46.68 -74.93 -13.42
C GLU A 479 -47.27 -75.60 -14.68
N MET A 480 -46.46 -76.38 -15.41
CA MET A 480 -46.89 -77.06 -16.64
C MET A 480 -47.71 -78.34 -16.40
N SER A 481 -47.42 -79.08 -15.33
CA SER A 481 -48.11 -80.36 -15.02
C SER A 481 -49.54 -80.17 -14.50
N SER A 482 -49.94 -78.95 -14.12
CA SER A 482 -51.35 -78.59 -13.89
C SER A 482 -52.20 -78.47 -15.17
N SER A 483 -51.61 -78.53 -16.37
CA SER A 483 -52.31 -78.12 -17.59
C SER A 483 -52.29 -79.08 -18.79
N SER A 484 -51.80 -80.32 -18.67
CA SER A 484 -51.82 -81.20 -19.85
C SER A 484 -51.82 -82.67 -19.50
N ASN A 485 -52.92 -83.38 -19.85
CA ASN A 485 -52.88 -84.61 -20.66
C ASN A 485 -54.29 -85.22 -20.81
N SER A 486 -55.00 -84.93 -21.92
CA SER A 486 -55.88 -85.89 -22.64
C SER A 486 -56.60 -85.35 -23.91
N VAL A 487 -56.42 -84.09 -24.33
CA VAL A 487 -57.41 -83.41 -25.21
C VAL A 487 -57.06 -83.39 -26.72
N ASN A 488 -55.91 -83.93 -27.14
CA ASN A 488 -55.36 -83.80 -28.50
C ASN A 488 -56.19 -84.35 -29.70
N LYS A 489 -57.42 -84.83 -29.51
CA LYS A 489 -58.33 -85.17 -30.62
C LYS A 489 -59.75 -84.58 -30.53
N LYS A 490 -60.15 -84.02 -29.38
CA LYS A 490 -61.40 -83.24 -29.24
C LYS A 490 -61.16 -81.72 -29.29
N GLU A 491 -59.94 -81.28 -29.04
CA GLU A 491 -59.57 -79.87 -29.03
C GLU A 491 -59.73 -79.19 -30.38
N HIS A 492 -59.42 -79.82 -31.51
CA HIS A 492 -59.55 -79.15 -32.80
C HIS A 492 -61.01 -78.90 -33.21
N ARG A 493 -61.95 -79.70 -32.69
CA ARG A 493 -63.39 -79.49 -32.94
C ARG A 493 -64.00 -78.49 -31.97
N ILE A 494 -63.56 -78.51 -30.71
CA ILE A 494 -63.98 -77.56 -29.69
C ILE A 494 -63.32 -76.19 -29.89
N SER A 495 -62.08 -76.12 -30.37
CA SER A 495 -61.38 -74.87 -30.69
C SER A 495 -62.06 -74.17 -31.86
N PHE A 496 -62.46 -74.89 -32.91
CA PHE A 496 -63.17 -74.27 -34.02
C PHE A 496 -64.55 -73.72 -33.61
N GLU A 497 -65.30 -74.47 -32.78
CA GLU A 497 -66.58 -73.97 -32.22
C GLU A 497 -66.39 -72.83 -31.21
N ARG A 498 -65.28 -72.84 -30.47
CA ARG A 498 -64.90 -71.80 -29.52
C ARG A 498 -64.48 -70.53 -30.24
N ASP A 499 -63.64 -70.63 -31.26
CA ASP A 499 -63.20 -69.53 -32.12
C ASP A 499 -64.40 -68.92 -32.84
N GLN A 500 -65.36 -69.74 -33.30
CA GLN A 500 -66.59 -69.24 -33.92
C GLN A 500 -67.49 -68.50 -32.91
N LYS A 501 -67.58 -68.97 -31.65
CA LYS A 501 -68.31 -68.28 -30.58
C LYS A 501 -67.59 -67.02 -30.10
N GLU A 502 -66.27 -67.04 -29.97
CA GLU A 502 -65.45 -65.89 -29.60
C GLU A 502 -65.47 -64.83 -30.71
N LEU A 503 -65.52 -65.22 -31.99
CA LEU A 503 -65.72 -64.29 -33.10
C LEU A 503 -67.12 -63.65 -33.09
N LEU A 504 -68.15 -64.39 -32.70
CA LEU A 504 -69.51 -63.85 -32.57
C LEU A 504 -69.64 -62.93 -31.35
N GLU A 505 -69.01 -63.28 -30.23
CA GLU A 505 -69.01 -62.48 -29.01
C GLU A 505 -68.19 -61.20 -29.19
N THR A 506 -67.01 -61.26 -29.82
CA THR A 506 -66.22 -60.07 -30.18
C THR A 506 -66.97 -59.18 -31.17
N ARG A 507 -67.70 -59.74 -32.13
CA ARG A 507 -68.54 -58.96 -33.04
C ARG A 507 -69.73 -58.32 -32.34
N LYS A 508 -70.29 -58.96 -31.32
CA LYS A 508 -71.35 -58.39 -30.46
C LYS A 508 -70.79 -57.29 -29.57
N GLN A 509 -69.64 -57.51 -28.93
CA GLN A 509 -68.92 -56.50 -28.15
C GLN A 509 -68.53 -55.30 -29.02
N LEU A 510 -68.08 -55.52 -30.26
CA LEU A 510 -67.77 -54.44 -31.20
C LEU A 510 -69.01 -53.61 -31.55
N ARG A 511 -70.18 -54.24 -31.73
CA ARG A 511 -71.44 -53.50 -31.92
C ARG A 511 -71.86 -52.75 -30.66
N GLU A 512 -71.67 -53.33 -29.48
CA GLU A 512 -71.97 -52.66 -28.22
C GLU A 512 -71.04 -51.47 -27.96
N THR A 513 -69.74 -51.60 -28.26
CA THR A 513 -68.78 -50.49 -28.19
C THR A 513 -69.09 -49.43 -29.23
N GLN A 514 -69.49 -49.83 -30.44
CA GLN A 514 -69.91 -48.88 -31.47
C GLN A 514 -71.18 -48.12 -31.04
N MET A 515 -72.19 -48.80 -30.49
CA MET A 515 -73.38 -48.13 -29.97
C MET A 515 -73.08 -47.23 -28.76
N LYS A 516 -72.10 -47.59 -27.92
CA LYS A 516 -71.63 -46.73 -26.82
C LYS A 516 -70.87 -45.52 -27.35
N LEU A 517 -70.05 -45.69 -28.38
CA LEU A 517 -69.34 -44.62 -29.06
C LEU A 517 -70.34 -43.66 -29.72
N ASP A 518 -71.30 -44.17 -30.50
CA ASP A 518 -72.34 -43.35 -31.12
C ASP A 518 -73.22 -42.64 -30.07
N ARG A 519 -73.40 -43.23 -28.87
CA ARG A 519 -74.13 -42.59 -27.77
C ARG A 519 -73.28 -41.50 -27.10
N ALA A 520 -72.00 -41.76 -26.86
CA ALA A 520 -71.05 -40.76 -26.35
C ALA A 520 -70.83 -39.61 -27.36
N GLU A 521 -70.83 -39.88 -28.66
CA GLU A 521 -70.74 -38.87 -29.71
C GLU A 521 -72.01 -38.01 -29.79
N ARG A 522 -73.20 -38.60 -29.60
CA ARG A 522 -74.44 -37.82 -29.46
C ARG A 522 -74.45 -37.00 -28.17
N GLU A 523 -73.98 -37.56 -27.05
CA GLU A 523 -73.85 -36.83 -25.79
C GLU A 523 -72.84 -35.67 -25.91
N MET A 524 -71.69 -35.88 -26.56
CA MET A 524 -70.71 -34.82 -26.86
C MET A 524 -71.22 -33.79 -27.88
N GLY A 525 -72.05 -34.20 -28.83
CA GLY A 525 -72.72 -33.30 -29.77
C GLY A 525 -73.87 -32.49 -29.17
N GLU A 526 -74.48 -32.98 -28.08
CA GLU A 526 -75.55 -32.31 -27.33
C GLU A 526 -75.04 -31.45 -26.16
N VAL A 527 -73.75 -31.52 -25.79
CA VAL A 527 -73.12 -30.51 -24.91
C VAL A 527 -72.97 -29.20 -25.69
N ARG A 528 -74.05 -28.41 -25.76
CA ARG A 528 -73.92 -26.96 -25.93
C ARG A 528 -72.98 -26.44 -24.84
N PRO A 529 -72.03 -25.54 -25.14
CA PRO A 529 -71.19 -24.97 -24.11
C PRO A 529 -72.07 -24.32 -23.05
N ASP A 530 -72.00 -24.82 -21.82
CA ASP A 530 -72.71 -24.22 -20.69
C ASP A 530 -72.36 -22.73 -20.65
N SER A 531 -73.38 -21.87 -20.66
CA SER A 531 -73.27 -20.40 -20.59
C SER A 531 -72.29 -19.88 -19.51
N ASN A 532 -72.01 -20.71 -18.51
CA ASN A 532 -71.10 -20.44 -17.41
C ASN A 532 -69.59 -20.52 -17.80
N THR A 533 -69.24 -21.36 -18.77
CA THR A 533 -67.84 -21.50 -19.24
C THR A 533 -67.42 -20.31 -20.10
N GLU A 534 -68.31 -19.87 -20.99
CA GLU A 534 -68.09 -18.70 -21.85
C GLU A 534 -68.09 -17.39 -21.05
N ALA A 535 -68.94 -17.27 -20.02
CA ALA A 535 -68.91 -16.16 -19.08
C ALA A 535 -67.59 -16.09 -18.29
N ARG A 536 -67.02 -17.23 -17.88
CA ARG A 536 -65.72 -17.28 -17.19
C ARG A 536 -64.55 -16.90 -18.09
N ILE A 537 -64.57 -17.32 -19.35
CA ILE A 537 -63.54 -16.94 -20.33
C ILE A 537 -63.56 -15.42 -20.53
N LYS A 538 -64.74 -14.84 -20.72
CA LYS A 538 -64.89 -13.38 -20.87
C LYS A 538 -64.41 -12.62 -19.62
N ALA A 539 -64.74 -13.09 -18.42
CA ALA A 539 -64.27 -12.47 -17.18
C ALA A 539 -62.73 -12.53 -17.02
N LEU A 540 -62.10 -13.63 -17.45
CA LEU A 540 -60.63 -13.75 -17.44
C LEU A 540 -59.98 -12.86 -18.51
N GLU A 541 -60.62 -12.66 -19.66
CA GLU A 541 -60.17 -11.71 -20.68
C GLU A 541 -60.24 -10.27 -20.19
N ASP A 542 -61.34 -9.88 -19.53
CA ASP A 542 -61.49 -8.56 -18.91
C ASP A 542 -60.46 -8.33 -17.79
N GLU A 543 -60.17 -9.34 -16.96
CA GLU A 543 -59.14 -9.28 -15.93
C GLU A 543 -57.73 -9.16 -16.53
N LYS A 544 -57.45 -9.90 -17.60
CA LYS A 544 -56.17 -9.80 -18.33
C LYS A 544 -55.96 -8.42 -18.94
N GLU A 545 -57.02 -7.80 -19.49
CA GLU A 545 -56.94 -6.45 -20.04
C GLU A 545 -56.74 -5.40 -18.93
N ASN A 546 -57.42 -5.56 -17.79
CA ASN A 546 -57.18 -4.70 -16.62
C ASN A 546 -55.74 -4.81 -16.09
N LEU A 547 -55.19 -6.02 -15.99
CA LEU A 547 -53.79 -6.24 -15.60
C LEU A 547 -52.81 -5.68 -16.64
N ARG A 548 -53.17 -5.68 -17.92
CA ARG A 548 -52.37 -5.04 -18.98
C ARG A 548 -52.32 -3.53 -18.80
N ILE A 549 -53.47 -2.89 -18.59
CA ILE A 549 -53.57 -1.45 -18.34
C ILE A 549 -52.77 -1.07 -17.09
N GLN A 550 -52.89 -1.82 -15.99
CA GLN A 550 -52.12 -1.57 -14.77
C GLN A 550 -50.61 -1.73 -14.98
N ASN A 551 -50.16 -2.72 -15.76
CA ASN A 551 -48.74 -2.87 -16.09
C ASN A 551 -48.23 -1.73 -16.97
N GLU A 552 -49.06 -1.22 -17.87
CA GLU A 552 -48.73 -0.06 -18.72
C GLU A 552 -48.65 1.23 -17.88
N GLU A 553 -49.57 1.43 -16.95
CA GLU A 553 -49.53 2.52 -15.97
C GLU A 553 -48.28 2.44 -15.08
N LEU A 554 -47.96 1.27 -14.51
CA LEU A 554 -46.75 1.06 -13.71
C LEU A 554 -45.47 1.29 -14.52
N SER A 555 -45.44 0.86 -15.77
CA SER A 555 -44.30 1.11 -16.68
C SER A 555 -44.15 2.60 -16.98
N SER A 556 -45.26 3.31 -17.21
CA SER A 556 -45.24 4.77 -17.41
C SER A 556 -44.75 5.52 -16.17
N LEU A 557 -45.13 5.04 -14.97
CA LEU A 557 -44.72 5.62 -13.71
C LEU A 557 -43.23 5.39 -13.46
N LEU A 558 -42.73 4.17 -13.70
CA LEU A 558 -41.30 3.84 -13.63
C LEU A 558 -40.49 4.72 -14.58
N GLN A 559 -40.91 4.86 -15.83
CA GLN A 559 -40.26 5.75 -16.79
C GLN A 559 -40.21 7.19 -16.27
N SER A 560 -41.32 7.69 -15.72
CA SER A 560 -41.35 9.05 -15.17
C SER A 560 -40.43 9.27 -13.96
N PHE A 561 -40.19 8.22 -13.16
CA PHE A 561 -39.25 8.26 -12.04
C PHE A 561 -37.80 8.20 -12.52
N GLU A 562 -37.50 7.38 -13.53
CA GLU A 562 -36.19 7.34 -14.17
C GLU A 562 -35.86 8.67 -14.82
N ASP A 563 -36.77 9.25 -15.61
CA ASP A 563 -36.57 10.55 -16.28
C ASP A 563 -36.32 11.68 -15.26
N LYS A 564 -37.08 11.71 -14.14
CA LYS A 564 -36.87 12.69 -13.06
C LYS A 564 -35.52 12.51 -12.37
N SER A 565 -35.12 11.27 -12.09
CA SER A 565 -33.82 10.96 -11.50
C SER A 565 -32.68 11.38 -12.44
N GLU A 566 -32.82 11.14 -13.74
CA GLU A 566 -31.84 11.54 -14.75
C GLU A 566 -31.75 13.06 -14.87
N ASP A 567 -32.88 13.78 -14.87
CA ASP A 567 -32.92 15.24 -14.90
C ASP A 567 -32.29 15.88 -13.67
N ASP A 568 -32.52 15.32 -12.48
CA ASP A 568 -31.92 15.83 -11.24
C ASP A 568 -30.40 15.58 -11.20
N LEU A 569 -29.94 14.41 -11.67
CA LEU A 569 -28.52 14.13 -11.87
C LEU A 569 -27.88 15.07 -12.90
N LYS A 570 -28.57 15.39 -14.00
CA LYS A 570 -28.11 16.37 -15.00
C LYS A 570 -28.00 17.77 -14.38
N LYS A 571 -29.00 18.23 -13.62
CA LYS A 571 -28.95 19.52 -12.93
C LYS A 571 -27.79 19.60 -11.93
N GLN A 572 -27.57 18.55 -11.15
CA GLN A 572 -26.45 18.48 -10.21
C GLN A 572 -25.10 18.52 -10.92
N ASN A 573 -24.95 17.78 -12.03
CA ASN A 573 -23.73 17.83 -12.86
C ASN A 573 -23.48 19.22 -13.45
N VAL A 574 -24.51 19.89 -13.96
CA VAL A 574 -24.38 21.26 -14.49
C VAL A 574 -23.95 22.24 -13.37
N GLN A 575 -24.50 22.11 -12.17
CA GLN A 575 -24.08 22.93 -11.03
C GLN A 575 -22.63 22.66 -10.61
N LEU A 576 -22.22 21.38 -10.59
CA LEU A 576 -20.82 21.00 -10.30
C LEU A 576 -19.87 21.55 -11.37
N HIS A 577 -20.21 21.45 -12.65
CA HIS A 577 -19.41 22.03 -13.73
C HIS A 577 -19.28 23.54 -13.60
N ARG A 578 -20.35 24.27 -13.26
CA ARG A 578 -20.27 25.72 -13.02
C ARG A 578 -19.35 26.05 -11.84
N LYS A 579 -19.43 25.29 -10.73
CA LYS A 579 -18.54 25.48 -9.57
C LYS A 579 -17.08 25.20 -9.93
N VAL A 580 -16.81 24.13 -10.68
CA VAL A 580 -15.47 23.80 -11.16
C VAL A 580 -14.93 24.92 -12.03
N GLU A 581 -15.73 25.49 -12.92
CA GLU A 581 -15.29 26.58 -13.79
C GLU A 581 -15.01 27.86 -13.02
N GLN A 582 -15.82 28.20 -12.00
CA GLN A 582 -15.55 29.31 -11.08
C GLN A 582 -14.26 29.09 -10.27
N LEU A 583 -13.99 27.86 -9.82
CA LEU A 583 -12.74 27.54 -9.13
C LEU A 583 -11.54 27.67 -10.06
N LYS A 584 -11.66 27.24 -11.33
CA LYS A 584 -10.59 27.41 -12.32
C LYS A 584 -10.26 28.87 -12.54
N THR A 585 -11.24 29.75 -12.75
CA THR A 585 -10.97 31.18 -12.97
C THR A 585 -10.35 31.86 -11.75
N LEU A 586 -10.73 31.44 -10.55
CA LEU A 586 -10.10 31.91 -9.32
C LEU A 586 -8.64 31.45 -9.21
N VAL A 587 -8.38 30.18 -9.52
CA VAL A 587 -7.01 29.60 -9.49
C VAL A 587 -6.12 30.24 -10.55
N THR A 588 -6.62 30.50 -11.77
CA THR A 588 -5.85 31.20 -12.80
C THR A 588 -5.54 32.63 -12.38
N GLY A 589 -6.51 33.36 -11.81
CA GLY A 589 -6.27 34.70 -11.28
C GLY A 589 -5.24 34.72 -10.15
N GLN A 590 -5.27 33.73 -9.24
CA GLN A 590 -4.24 33.58 -8.22
C GLN A 590 -2.86 33.26 -8.83
N HIS A 591 -2.81 32.47 -9.90
CA HIS A 591 -1.55 32.15 -10.59
C HIS A 591 -0.91 33.40 -11.20
N GLU A 592 -1.70 34.24 -11.88
CA GLU A 592 -1.24 35.51 -12.46
C GLU A 592 -0.69 36.46 -11.37
N ILE A 593 -1.38 36.54 -10.23
CA ILE A 593 -0.91 37.33 -9.08
C ILE A 593 0.45 36.80 -8.57
N ILE A 594 0.57 35.48 -8.41
CA ILE A 594 1.82 34.85 -7.97
C ILE A 594 2.94 35.07 -8.99
N GLU A 595 2.65 34.98 -10.29
CA GLU A 595 3.63 35.20 -11.36
C GLU A 595 4.12 36.65 -11.37
N ASN A 596 3.22 37.62 -11.20
CA ASN A 596 3.58 39.03 -11.06
C ASN A 596 4.49 39.27 -9.85
N TYR A 597 4.18 38.66 -8.70
CA TYR A 597 5.06 38.75 -7.52
C TYR A 597 6.43 38.09 -7.74
N LYS A 598 6.48 36.94 -8.43
CA LYS A 598 7.74 36.29 -8.79
C LYS A 598 8.59 37.20 -9.68
N ASN A 599 8.00 37.80 -10.70
CA ASN A 599 8.69 38.73 -11.60
C ASN A 599 9.17 39.99 -10.89
N ALA A 600 8.41 40.51 -9.93
CA ALA A 600 8.86 41.63 -9.10
C ALA A 600 10.06 41.24 -8.21
N ILE A 601 10.02 40.04 -7.60
CA ILE A 601 11.14 39.54 -6.79
C ILE A 601 12.40 39.36 -7.63
N THR A 602 12.31 38.78 -8.83
CA THR A 602 13.48 38.61 -9.70
C THR A 602 14.06 39.95 -10.15
N SER A 603 13.22 40.95 -10.42
CA SER A 603 13.66 42.32 -10.70
C SER A 603 14.41 42.92 -9.51
N PHE A 604 13.88 42.80 -8.28
CA PHE A 604 14.56 43.30 -7.08
C PHE A 604 15.85 42.55 -6.77
N GLU A 605 15.92 41.25 -7.06
CA GLU A 605 17.15 40.47 -6.92
C GLU A 605 18.23 40.94 -7.90
N ALA A 606 17.86 41.22 -9.15
CA ALA A 606 18.76 41.79 -10.16
C ALA A 606 19.26 43.18 -9.76
N GLU A 607 18.39 44.06 -9.25
CA GLU A 607 18.79 45.38 -8.73
C GLU A 607 19.74 45.25 -7.54
N ARG A 608 19.46 44.34 -6.60
CA ARG A 608 20.33 44.08 -5.46
C ARG A 608 21.70 43.57 -5.91
N GLU A 609 21.75 42.69 -6.90
CA GLU A 609 23.02 42.18 -7.45
C GLU A 609 23.82 43.31 -8.12
N ALA A 610 23.17 44.18 -8.89
CA ALA A 610 23.79 45.36 -9.48
C ALA A 610 24.36 46.31 -8.42
N HIS A 611 23.61 46.58 -7.34
CA HIS A 611 24.10 47.39 -6.22
C HIS A 611 25.29 46.74 -5.50
N VAL A 612 25.27 45.42 -5.31
CA VAL A 612 26.40 44.69 -4.72
C VAL A 612 27.65 44.78 -5.61
N ALA A 613 27.48 44.67 -6.94
CA ALA A 613 28.57 44.84 -7.88
C ALA A 613 29.17 46.26 -7.83
N GLU A 614 28.31 47.29 -7.74
CA GLU A 614 28.76 48.68 -7.64
C GLU A 614 29.48 48.96 -6.31
N VAL A 615 29.00 48.44 -5.19
CA VAL A 615 29.68 48.55 -3.90
C VAL A 615 31.07 47.92 -3.97
N LYS A 616 31.20 46.72 -4.54
CA LYS A 616 32.52 46.07 -4.74
C LYS A 616 33.46 46.93 -5.59
N ARG A 617 32.93 47.58 -6.64
CA ARG A 617 33.71 48.49 -7.50
C ARG A 617 34.22 49.70 -6.71
N LEU A 618 33.36 50.31 -5.90
CA LEU A 618 33.72 51.46 -5.05
C LEU A 618 34.74 51.07 -3.96
N GLU A 619 34.58 49.90 -3.35
CA GLU A 619 35.55 49.35 -2.38
C GLU A 619 36.94 49.16 -3.01
N GLN A 620 36.99 48.63 -4.24
CA GLN A 620 38.23 48.46 -4.98
C GLN A 620 38.90 49.81 -5.30
N LEU A 621 38.14 50.80 -5.76
CA LEU A 621 38.66 52.15 -5.99
C LEU A 621 39.17 52.80 -4.70
N HIS A 622 38.46 52.63 -3.58
CA HIS A 622 38.90 53.16 -2.30
C HIS A 622 40.20 52.50 -1.83
N LYS A 623 40.32 51.18 -2.02
CA LYS A 623 41.55 50.44 -1.74
C LYS A 623 42.73 50.94 -2.58
N GLU A 624 42.53 51.12 -3.88
CA GLU A 624 43.55 51.67 -4.78
C GLU A 624 43.97 53.09 -4.38
N SER A 625 43.02 53.96 -4.05
CA SER A 625 43.29 55.31 -3.56
C SER A 625 44.07 55.30 -2.24
N LYS A 626 43.74 54.39 -1.31
CA LYS A 626 44.47 54.22 -0.06
C LYS A 626 45.90 53.73 -0.30
N GLU A 627 46.09 52.76 -1.19
CA GLU A 627 47.43 52.29 -1.58
C GLU A 627 48.25 53.39 -2.24
N GLN A 628 47.64 54.23 -3.08
CA GLN A 628 48.30 55.40 -3.67
C GLN A 628 48.72 56.40 -2.59
N ALA A 629 47.83 56.77 -1.67
CA ALA A 629 48.15 57.68 -0.58
C ALA A 629 49.27 57.12 0.31
N GLN A 630 49.29 55.80 0.57
CA GLN A 630 50.38 55.15 1.31
C GLN A 630 51.72 55.22 0.56
N LYS A 631 51.73 55.03 -0.76
CA LYS A 631 52.93 55.20 -1.59
C LYS A 631 53.43 56.65 -1.55
N GLU A 632 52.53 57.62 -1.66
CA GLU A 632 52.86 59.05 -1.55
C GLU A 632 53.43 59.39 -0.17
N ILE A 633 52.81 58.92 0.91
CA ILE A 633 53.34 59.08 2.27
C ILE A 633 54.72 58.44 2.40
N SER A 634 54.95 57.25 1.85
CA SER A 634 56.25 56.59 1.86
C SER A 634 57.31 57.41 1.10
N LEU A 635 56.97 57.93 -0.08
CA LEU A 635 57.83 58.80 -0.86
C LEU A 635 58.16 60.10 -0.10
N VAL A 636 57.16 60.79 0.45
CA VAL A 636 57.34 62.01 1.25
C VAL A 636 58.19 61.72 2.48
N THR A 637 57.94 60.61 3.18
CA THR A 637 58.73 60.19 4.35
C THR A 637 60.18 59.93 3.96
N SER A 638 60.42 59.25 2.83
CA SER A 638 61.77 58.99 2.32
C SER A 638 62.49 60.28 1.88
N ALA A 639 61.77 61.21 1.24
CA ALA A 639 62.28 62.51 0.84
C ALA A 639 62.60 63.38 2.06
N TRP A 640 61.72 63.39 3.06
CA TRP A 640 61.92 64.08 4.32
C TRP A 640 63.09 63.50 5.11
N PHE A 641 63.23 62.17 5.16
CA PHE A 641 64.39 61.51 5.77
C PHE A 641 65.70 61.84 5.04
N ASN A 642 65.69 61.87 3.71
CA ASN A 642 66.86 62.28 2.91
C ASN A 642 67.19 63.77 3.10
N MET A 643 66.19 64.64 3.16
CA MET A 643 66.37 66.06 3.46
C MET A 643 66.90 66.26 4.89
N GLY A 644 66.34 65.54 5.86
CA GLY A 644 66.82 65.48 7.23
C GLY A 644 68.28 65.00 7.30
N ARG A 645 68.67 63.98 6.52
CA ARG A 645 70.07 63.56 6.40
C ARG A 645 70.97 64.59 5.73
N ARG A 646 70.48 65.41 4.80
CA ARG A 646 71.26 66.52 4.20
C ARG A 646 71.44 67.66 5.20
N ILE A 647 70.37 68.10 5.85
CA ILE A 647 70.42 69.16 6.87
C ILE A 647 71.25 68.72 8.09
N GLN A 648 71.06 67.50 8.56
CA GLN A 648 71.92 66.92 9.60
C GLN A 648 73.33 66.67 9.07
N GLY A 649 73.53 66.29 7.81
CA GLY A 649 74.87 66.18 7.20
C GLY A 649 75.62 67.51 7.21
N ASP A 650 74.93 68.62 6.95
CA ASP A 650 75.47 69.98 7.01
C ASP A 650 75.71 70.44 8.46
N HIS A 651 74.93 69.96 9.44
CA HIS A 651 75.16 70.20 10.88
C HIS A 651 76.21 69.24 11.50
N VAL A 652 76.36 68.03 10.96
CA VAL A 652 77.27 66.97 11.42
C VAL A 652 78.70 67.21 10.92
N PHE A 653 78.91 68.10 9.94
CA PHE A 653 80.25 68.60 9.60
C PHE A 653 80.76 69.68 10.58
N LEU A 654 79.88 70.29 11.39
CA LEU A 654 80.24 71.29 12.39
C LEU A 654 80.14 70.80 13.85
N GLN A 655 79.75 69.53 14.08
CA GLN A 655 79.65 68.98 15.43
C GLN A 655 80.12 67.52 15.53
N ARG A 656 81.28 67.21 14.96
CA ARG A 656 82.10 66.05 15.36
C ARG A 656 83.29 66.50 16.20
N GLN A 657 83.08 66.68 17.50
CA GLN A 657 84.06 66.39 18.55
C GLN A 657 83.32 66.12 19.87
N GLY A 658 83.34 64.87 20.33
CA GLY A 658 82.79 64.46 21.63
C GLY A 658 82.59 62.93 21.72
N PRO A 659 83.17 62.23 22.71
CA PRO A 659 83.35 60.77 22.69
C PRO A 659 82.06 59.99 22.99
N ALA A 660 81.96 58.78 22.42
CA ALA A 660 80.89 57.82 22.67
C ALA A 660 80.81 57.47 24.17
N SER A 661 79.75 57.91 24.84
CA SER A 661 79.51 57.58 26.25
C SER A 661 78.94 56.17 26.38
N PHE A 662 79.48 55.41 27.34
CA PHE A 662 79.08 54.05 27.72
C PHE A 662 77.56 53.93 27.98
N LEU A 663 76.94 54.98 28.49
CA LEU A 663 75.49 55.08 28.70
C LEU A 663 74.67 55.01 27.40
N ASN A 664 75.21 55.50 26.28
CA ASN A 664 74.51 55.46 25.00
C ASN A 664 74.58 54.08 24.34
N GLN A 665 75.67 53.34 24.58
CA GLN A 665 75.76 51.91 24.20
C GLN A 665 74.84 51.04 25.08
N GLN A 666 74.72 51.35 26.37
CA GLN A 666 73.81 50.65 27.28
C GLN A 666 72.33 50.87 26.92
N ARG A 667 71.98 52.04 26.38
CA ARG A 667 70.62 52.35 25.89
C ARG A 667 70.26 51.57 24.62
N LEU A 668 71.21 51.38 23.71
CA LEU A 668 71.00 50.60 22.48
C LEU A 668 70.79 49.10 22.77
N ILE A 669 71.51 48.57 23.76
CA ILE A 669 71.37 47.16 24.22
C ILE A 669 70.02 46.94 24.93
N LEU A 670 69.56 47.91 25.72
CA LEU A 670 68.23 47.84 26.36
C LEU A 670 67.09 47.96 25.34
N ASP A 671 67.23 48.78 24.30
CA ASP A 671 66.22 48.89 23.24
C ASP A 671 66.16 47.64 22.35
N THR A 672 67.28 46.94 22.11
CA THR A 672 67.27 45.64 21.42
C THR A 672 66.61 44.55 22.26
N GLN A 673 66.84 44.52 23.57
CA GLN A 673 66.14 43.59 24.49
C GLN A 673 64.65 43.92 24.68
N ARG A 674 64.24 45.18 24.45
CA ARG A 674 62.83 45.59 24.53
C ARG A 674 62.03 45.19 23.29
N ILE A 675 62.67 45.16 22.11
CA ILE A 675 62.03 44.73 20.86
C ILE A 675 61.84 43.20 20.82
N GLU A 676 62.79 42.41 21.36
CA GLU A 676 62.63 40.95 21.49
C GLU A 676 61.52 40.55 22.47
N ASN A 677 61.29 41.33 23.53
CA ASN A 677 60.22 41.07 24.51
C ASN A 677 58.81 41.50 24.05
N ILE A 678 58.69 42.39 23.05
CA ILE A 678 57.38 42.76 22.46
C ILE A 678 56.96 41.75 21.38
N GLY A 679 57.93 41.08 20.72
CA GLY A 679 57.67 39.97 19.80
C GLY A 679 57.04 38.74 20.47
N ASN A 680 57.35 38.48 21.74
CA ASN A 680 56.81 37.34 22.49
C ASN A 680 55.44 37.59 23.16
N PHE A 681 54.92 38.82 23.13
CA PHE A 681 53.63 39.17 23.73
C PHE A 681 52.45 39.20 22.74
N LEU A 682 52.71 39.06 21.43
CA LEU A 682 51.66 39.02 20.38
C LEU A 682 51.36 37.60 19.87
N THR A 683 51.88 36.55 20.53
CA THR A 683 51.68 35.15 20.10
C THR A 683 51.01 34.27 21.16
N ILE A 684 50.43 34.83 22.23
CA ILE A 684 49.80 34.06 23.34
C ILE A 684 48.35 34.49 23.62
N ASP A 685 47.57 34.90 22.61
CA ASP A 685 46.13 35.17 22.81
C ASP A 685 45.21 34.63 21.70
N LEU A 686 45.63 33.55 21.03
CA LEU A 686 44.81 32.81 20.06
C LEU A 686 44.70 31.31 20.37
N ALA A 687 44.70 30.94 21.65
CA ALA A 687 44.41 29.57 22.05
C ALA A 687 43.67 29.50 23.40
N GLY A 688 42.34 29.45 23.34
CA GLY A 688 41.55 28.69 24.31
C GLY A 688 40.61 29.47 25.22
N THR A 689 39.37 29.68 24.77
CA THR A 689 38.19 29.53 25.64
C THR A 689 37.07 28.84 24.88
N ASN A 690 37.11 27.51 24.93
CA ASN A 690 35.98 26.64 24.67
C ASN A 690 35.09 26.65 25.92
N ILE A 691 33.96 27.38 25.88
CA ILE A 691 32.86 27.20 26.84
C ILE A 691 31.63 26.81 26.03
N LYS A 692 31.32 25.52 26.09
CA LYS A 692 30.03 24.93 25.72
C LYS A 692 28.92 25.64 26.52
N ASN A 693 27.95 26.22 25.82
CA ASN A 693 26.62 26.44 26.37
C ASN A 693 25.60 25.74 25.46
N PRO A 694 24.96 24.65 25.91
CA PRO A 694 24.03 23.86 25.12
C PRO A 694 22.62 24.38 25.36
N ASN A 695 22.11 25.26 24.49
CA ASN A 695 20.67 25.50 24.33
C ASN A 695 20.46 26.39 23.11
N PHE A 696 20.23 25.79 21.95
CA PHE A 696 19.33 26.25 20.89
C PHE A 696 19.35 25.21 19.77
N GLN A 697 18.60 24.12 20.00
CA GLN A 697 18.22 23.18 18.96
C GLN A 697 16.88 23.63 18.36
N ARG A 698 16.81 23.58 17.02
CA ARG A 698 15.64 23.51 16.11
C ARG A 698 15.12 24.84 15.48
N PRO A 699 14.41 24.80 14.32
CA PRO A 699 15.02 24.69 12.98
C PRO A 699 14.26 25.53 11.91
N ILE A 700 14.91 26.41 11.14
CA ILE A 700 14.25 27.05 9.99
C ILE A 700 14.67 26.34 8.70
N LEU A 701 14.05 25.19 8.46
CA LEU A 701 13.98 24.53 7.15
C LEU A 701 12.66 23.74 7.09
N SER A 702 11.58 24.41 6.66
CA SER A 702 10.40 23.74 6.08
C SER A 702 9.39 24.76 5.54
N TYR A 703 9.64 25.31 4.35
CA TYR A 703 8.55 25.83 3.51
C TYR A 703 8.94 25.68 2.04
N PHE A 704 8.85 24.45 1.53
CA PHE A 704 8.52 24.15 0.13
C PHE A 704 8.29 22.63 0.01
N HIS A 705 7.01 22.23 0.03
CA HIS A 705 6.41 21.12 -0.71
C HIS A 705 5.15 20.61 0.01
N LYS A 706 4.00 21.09 -0.46
CA LYS A 706 2.77 20.31 -0.64
C LYS A 706 1.77 21.17 -1.42
N SER A 707 1.77 20.99 -2.74
CA SER A 707 0.55 21.03 -3.54
C SER A 707 0.58 19.82 -4.44
N ALA A 708 -0.31 18.89 -4.10
CA ALA A 708 -1.08 18.15 -5.08
C ALA A 708 -2.05 19.11 -5.78
#